data_AF-A0A6L7N742-F1
#
_entry.id   AF-A0A6L7N742-F1
#
_cell.length_a   1.000
_cell.length_b   1.000
_cell.length_c   1.000
_cell.angle_alpha   90.00
_cell.angle_beta   90.00
_cell.angle_gamma   90.00
#
_symmetry.space_group_name_H-M   'P 1'
#
loop_
_entity.id
_entity.type
_entity.pdbx_description
1 polymer ?
#
loop_
_entity_poly.entity_id
_entity_poly.type
_entity_poly.pdbx_seq_one_letter_code
_entity_poly.pdbx_strand_id
1 'polypeptide(L)'
;MDHATKGEAPFANLVKTQLDAQPAIYPVTRKFPNGGRKVLLFSDGRQKAARLARDIPREVEQDIFRQIIALAAKRLKDIGREPRPRRDLYVAFLTVLRDFNLAIFDRSDAQRVETEIQHLEKDHLDEELDELLEEFEPGEIPGRYQSALLTQLCGRYYSLTGATVGFLKPSRRAVTALARSVKEAPVGLSVEDMENLAIAWILGVTDGFALDSDLSDPVRAVAAGYWRTAWGSNGQFRPDFRMALPSILEINQAQVQALEQIFSDTLSHQHTNGGYFIAKDKVKLHIDLGHKWLQCTNCTNLMPCTVQNHCVYCGSPSVVVLDPKQSDYIRARKGFWRDPVVQALGATPQLRSISVEEHTAQLSNRDTGRIHATTEQYELRFRDIQISENDRPIDVLSCTTTMEVGVDIGSLVAIGLRNVPPQRENYQQRAGRAGRRGSSVSTVMTYAQNGPHDNHYFLNPRQIIAGPPRNPEVKIDNPKIARRHVNSFLLQTFFHEYMDENNILVGGSTSMLSRALGKTVDFFYGTGNKGLNLQVFSDWINTRVIASDGDIAARISDWLPESIRTEPQPRSEWIPDAALHLLTELRKLSKTIGDPNADPAMVEGSSTNEGTEEAENTEQEELLEFLFFHGLLPSYAFPTDLTSFLVEKFERGSNKNWKVTVVERPQQSIEKALSEYAPGRLIVVNKETYRTGGVVASVLPIEHDRAEPLFRKSRILIHCENCSYVQDLDRADLDDVACPVCASTLTQHAMIIPEVFLPEEGRSLREDDREQEITYATMAQFPVPVGTDDLPNLIEVGDCLHFAVATDRQLVTVNKGPLREEAHDGFWICEKCGYATVNDPPQGAHTRPYKIERSFVRPKAPYNCSGNFSNVFLGHIFTTDLLLLRLTISAPVITHTRRAFALRILEDALYSIAEGLRLAASRHPQLDLDPAEFGSGFRIVPNTGGNDVNLDIYLYDTLSGGAGYAELAGTYLNEILQDVLTLLEECPSKCDQSCQSCLRHFFNQHLRNRLDRSLGAALLGYAMNGEIILERDADDQANELRQLKRLLEFDGYKCTNDVDINGIKIPLVVESSEMRVAVGVQPGLVDPDTADHSLRKLPKDENMLVRLFNSYILQRNLPDMHQKIRALL
;
A
#
# COMPACT_ATOMS: atom_id res chain seq x y z
N MET A 1 2.41 20.33 -21.50
CA MET A 1 2.81 19.04 -20.93
C MET A 1 2.49 19.12 -19.48
N ASP A 2 1.65 18.23 -18.99
CA ASP A 2 1.40 18.16 -17.57
C ASP A 2 2.65 17.51 -16.94
N HIS A 3 3.57 18.35 -16.45
CA HIS A 3 4.69 17.90 -15.63
C HIS A 3 4.22 17.60 -14.20
N ALA A 4 2.93 17.28 -13.99
CA ALA A 4 2.44 16.79 -12.72
C ALA A 4 3.34 15.64 -12.28
N THR A 5 4.02 15.86 -11.16
CA THR A 5 4.85 14.88 -10.44
C THR A 5 3.99 13.85 -9.72
N LYS A 6 2.89 13.42 -10.35
CA LYS A 6 1.92 12.47 -9.81
C LYS A 6 2.08 11.12 -10.51
N GLY A 7 1.97 10.04 -9.74
CA GLY A 7 2.08 8.66 -10.25
C GLY A 7 3.50 8.11 -10.28
N GLU A 8 3.71 7.09 -11.10
CA GLU A 8 4.98 6.35 -11.21
C GLU A 8 5.88 6.85 -12.35
N ALA A 9 5.34 7.60 -13.31
CA ALA A 9 6.05 8.04 -14.51
C ALA A 9 7.37 8.81 -14.24
N PRO A 10 7.44 9.77 -13.30
CA PRO A 10 8.71 10.45 -13.00
C PRO A 10 9.78 9.48 -12.49
N PHE A 11 9.39 8.53 -11.63
CA PHE A 11 10.29 7.52 -11.11
C PHE A 11 10.74 6.53 -12.19
N ALA A 12 9.83 6.08 -13.06
CA ALA A 12 10.15 5.21 -14.20
C ALA A 12 11.20 5.85 -15.13
N ASN A 13 11.05 7.14 -15.45
CA ASN A 13 12.00 7.89 -16.27
C ASN A 13 13.37 8.03 -15.62
N LEU A 14 13.39 8.24 -14.30
CA LEU A 14 14.63 8.29 -13.54
C LEU A 14 15.34 6.93 -13.51
N VAL A 15 14.60 5.83 -13.34
CA VAL A 15 15.14 4.45 -13.41
C VAL A 15 15.69 4.15 -14.80
N LYS A 16 14.97 4.52 -15.87
CA LYS A 16 15.45 4.40 -17.25
C LYS A 16 16.76 5.16 -17.44
N THR A 17 16.81 6.41 -17.00
CA THR A 17 18.02 7.24 -17.09
C THR A 17 19.19 6.63 -16.31
N GLN A 18 18.91 6.09 -15.12
CA GLN A 18 19.90 5.40 -14.29
C GLN A 18 20.41 4.11 -14.96
N LEU A 19 19.56 3.37 -15.66
CA LEU A 19 19.95 2.21 -16.46
C LEU A 19 20.83 2.65 -17.65
N ASP A 20 20.39 3.66 -18.41
CA ASP A 20 21.08 4.16 -19.62
C ASP A 20 22.46 4.75 -19.32
N ALA A 21 22.66 5.34 -18.13
CA ALA A 21 23.93 5.90 -17.70
C ALA A 21 24.99 4.83 -17.34
N GLN A 22 24.59 3.57 -17.16
CA GLN A 22 25.53 2.51 -16.80
C GLN A 22 26.41 2.10 -17.99
N PRO A 23 27.69 1.77 -17.75
CA PRO A 23 28.50 1.08 -18.75
C PRO A 23 27.92 -0.32 -19.00
N ALA A 24 27.99 -0.78 -20.26
CA ALA A 24 27.64 -2.16 -20.59
C ALA A 24 28.69 -3.11 -20.02
N ILE A 25 28.27 -4.19 -19.38
CA ILE A 25 29.14 -5.28 -18.91
C ILE A 25 29.47 -6.21 -20.08
N TYR A 26 28.48 -6.47 -20.93
CA TYR A 26 28.61 -7.32 -22.12
C TYR A 26 28.38 -6.51 -23.40
N PRO A 27 28.95 -6.95 -24.54
CA PRO A 27 28.53 -6.45 -25.84
C PRO A 27 27.01 -6.60 -26.01
N VAL A 28 26.36 -5.57 -26.56
CA VAL A 28 24.93 -5.60 -26.84
C VAL A 28 24.66 -6.64 -27.92
N THR A 29 23.91 -7.68 -27.56
CA THR A 29 23.57 -8.82 -28.40
C THR A 29 22.09 -9.17 -28.20
N ARG A 30 21.53 -10.07 -29.02
CA ARG A 30 20.15 -10.55 -28.81
C ARG A 30 19.95 -11.22 -27.44
N LYS A 31 20.98 -11.89 -26.94
CA LYS A 31 20.95 -12.50 -25.60
C LYS A 31 21.05 -11.45 -24.47
N PHE A 32 21.76 -10.35 -24.72
CA PHE A 32 21.95 -9.24 -23.77
C PHE A 32 21.57 -7.89 -24.40
N PRO A 33 20.28 -7.61 -24.61
CA PRO A 33 19.81 -6.42 -25.33
C PRO A 33 20.26 -5.11 -24.65
N ASN A 34 20.34 -5.10 -23.31
CA ASN A 34 20.82 -3.96 -22.54
C ASN A 34 22.29 -4.08 -22.11
N GLY A 35 23.04 -5.06 -22.63
CA GLY A 35 24.46 -5.24 -22.34
C GLY A 35 24.76 -5.58 -20.87
N GLY A 36 23.85 -6.28 -20.19
CA GLY A 36 24.01 -6.68 -18.77
C GLY A 36 23.83 -5.54 -17.77
N ARG A 37 23.26 -4.41 -18.16
CA ARG A 37 22.93 -3.30 -17.23
C ARG A 37 21.79 -3.72 -16.32
N LYS A 38 21.89 -3.37 -15.03
CA LYS A 38 20.93 -3.80 -14.00
C LYS A 38 20.62 -2.69 -13.02
N VAL A 39 19.37 -2.60 -12.58
CA VAL A 39 18.95 -1.70 -11.49
C VAL A 39 18.15 -2.48 -10.46
N LEU A 40 18.47 -2.30 -9.18
CA LEU A 40 17.67 -2.85 -8.09
C LEU A 40 16.80 -1.74 -7.48
N LEU A 41 15.49 -1.96 -7.42
CA LEU A 41 14.55 -1.00 -6.85
C LEU A 41 14.05 -1.49 -5.50
N PHE A 42 14.00 -0.60 -4.51
CA PHE A 42 13.42 -0.87 -3.19
C PHE A 42 12.17 -0.04 -2.95
N SER A 43 11.18 -0.68 -2.34
CA SER A 43 9.99 -0.03 -1.78
C SER A 43 9.57 -0.70 -0.47
N ASP A 44 9.02 0.08 0.46
CA ASP A 44 8.67 -0.41 1.81
C ASP A 44 7.31 -1.13 1.88
N GLY A 45 6.64 -1.33 0.75
CA GLY A 45 5.37 -2.04 0.69
C GLY A 45 5.29 -2.93 -0.54
N ARG A 46 4.82 -4.17 -0.36
CA ARG A 46 4.69 -5.13 -1.46
C ARG A 46 3.83 -4.59 -2.59
N GLN A 47 2.65 -4.06 -2.27
CA GLN A 47 1.75 -3.48 -3.29
C GLN A 47 2.40 -2.33 -4.07
N LYS A 48 3.40 -1.66 -3.49
CA LYS A 48 4.19 -0.66 -4.22
C LYS A 48 5.19 -1.35 -5.15
N ALA A 49 5.94 -2.34 -4.67
CA ALA A 49 6.88 -3.12 -5.49
C ALA A 49 6.19 -3.75 -6.72
N ALA A 50 5.03 -4.40 -6.49
CA ALA A 50 4.23 -5.05 -7.54
C ALA A 50 3.73 -4.04 -8.59
N ARG A 51 3.24 -2.87 -8.15
CA ARG A 51 2.82 -1.78 -9.05
C ARG A 51 3.97 -1.26 -9.90
N LEU A 52 5.15 -1.04 -9.31
CA LEU A 52 6.33 -0.59 -10.05
C LEU A 52 6.74 -1.60 -11.14
N ALA A 53 6.70 -2.90 -10.84
CA ALA A 53 7.02 -3.94 -11.81
C ALA A 53 6.06 -3.97 -13.01
N ARG A 54 4.80 -3.58 -12.81
CA ARG A 54 3.79 -3.45 -13.87
C ARG A 54 3.90 -2.12 -14.63
N ASP A 55 4.07 -1.02 -13.90
CA ASP A 55 3.88 0.33 -14.44
C ASP A 55 5.14 0.87 -15.12
N ILE A 56 6.34 0.58 -14.61
CA ILE A 56 7.60 1.09 -15.21
C ILE A 56 7.76 0.64 -16.67
N PRO A 57 7.60 -0.65 -17.04
CA PRO A 57 7.66 -1.07 -18.43
C PRO A 57 6.71 -0.27 -19.32
N ARG A 58 5.43 -0.13 -18.91
CA ARG A 58 4.39 0.57 -19.68
C ARG A 58 4.71 2.04 -19.91
N GLU A 59 5.24 2.73 -18.91
CA GLU A 59 5.67 4.13 -19.05
C GLU A 59 6.83 4.28 -20.03
N VAL A 60 7.79 3.35 -19.97
CA VAL A 60 8.95 3.31 -20.86
C VAL A 60 8.56 2.91 -22.29
N GLU A 61 7.59 2.00 -22.45
CA GLU A 61 7.03 1.57 -23.73
C GLU A 61 6.43 2.72 -24.52
N GLN A 62 5.72 3.66 -23.87
CA GLN A 62 5.15 4.82 -24.58
C GLN A 62 6.21 5.67 -25.28
N ASP A 63 7.39 5.78 -24.68
CA ASP A 63 8.51 6.53 -25.26
C ASP A 63 9.22 5.75 -26.38
N ILE A 64 9.51 4.47 -26.14
CA ILE A 64 10.15 3.60 -27.14
C ILE A 64 9.25 3.44 -28.36
N PHE A 65 7.94 3.29 -28.17
CA PHE A 65 6.99 3.14 -29.26
C PHE A 65 7.04 4.35 -30.22
N ARG A 66 7.24 5.57 -29.70
CA ARG A 66 7.45 6.77 -30.53
C ARG A 66 8.70 6.67 -31.38
N GLN A 67 9.80 6.19 -30.81
CA GLN A 67 11.07 5.98 -31.52
C GLN A 67 10.92 4.92 -32.62
N ILE A 68 10.27 3.80 -32.31
CA ILE A 68 10.02 2.71 -33.26
C ILE A 68 9.17 3.21 -34.43
N ILE A 69 8.03 3.87 -34.16
CA ILE A 69 7.15 4.36 -35.23
C ILE A 69 7.84 5.43 -36.10
N ALA A 70 8.64 6.31 -35.49
CA ALA A 70 9.42 7.28 -36.25
C ALA A 70 10.45 6.60 -37.18
N LEU A 71 11.14 5.56 -36.70
CA LEU A 71 12.12 4.79 -37.47
C LEU A 71 11.44 3.94 -38.56
N ALA A 72 10.33 3.28 -38.25
CA ALA A 72 9.53 2.52 -39.20
C ALA A 72 9.01 3.42 -40.34
N ALA A 73 8.54 4.62 -40.01
CA ALA A 73 8.11 5.60 -40.99
C ALA A 73 9.27 6.10 -41.88
N LYS A 74 10.47 6.25 -41.33
CA LYS A 74 11.69 6.57 -42.09
C LYS A 74 12.06 5.44 -43.04
N ARG A 75 12.11 4.18 -42.57
CA ARG A 75 12.41 3.00 -43.40
C ARG A 75 11.46 2.87 -44.60
N LEU A 76 10.16 3.04 -44.40
CA LEU A 76 9.18 3.05 -45.49
C LEU A 76 9.44 4.17 -46.50
N LYS A 77 9.80 5.37 -46.02
CA LYS A 77 10.13 6.50 -46.88
C LYS A 77 11.40 6.24 -47.70
N ASP A 78 12.41 5.61 -47.11
CA ASP A 78 13.68 5.31 -47.76
C ASP A 78 13.52 4.32 -48.93
N ILE A 79 12.55 3.40 -48.84
CA ILE A 79 12.14 2.52 -49.95
C ILE A 79 11.05 3.12 -50.86
N GLY A 80 10.76 4.42 -50.73
CA GLY A 80 9.80 5.13 -51.60
C GLY A 80 8.31 4.86 -51.31
N ARG A 81 7.98 4.19 -50.20
CA ARG A 81 6.59 3.96 -49.76
C ARG A 81 6.12 5.09 -48.81
N GLU A 82 4.83 5.42 -48.87
CA GLU A 82 4.26 6.40 -47.92
C GLU A 82 3.97 5.72 -46.56
N PRO A 83 4.43 6.27 -45.44
CA PRO A 83 4.20 5.70 -44.10
C PRO A 83 2.76 5.97 -43.65
N ARG A 84 1.82 5.19 -44.17
CA ARG A 84 0.40 5.27 -43.82
C ARG A 84 0.11 4.37 -42.61
N PRO A 85 -0.79 4.75 -41.70
CA PRO A 85 -1.13 3.97 -40.50
C PRO A 85 -1.98 2.72 -40.85
N ARG A 86 -1.40 1.81 -41.63
CA ARG A 86 -2.00 0.55 -42.12
C ARG A 86 -1.02 -0.61 -41.90
N ARG A 87 -1.33 -1.77 -42.51
CA ARG A 87 -0.46 -2.97 -42.52
C ARG A 87 1.01 -2.63 -42.75
N ASP A 88 1.33 -1.83 -43.76
CA ASP A 88 2.72 -1.52 -44.14
C ASP A 88 3.53 -0.90 -42.98
N LEU A 89 2.91 -0.02 -42.17
CA LEU A 89 3.56 0.55 -41.00
C LEU A 89 3.73 -0.47 -39.87
N TYR A 90 2.79 -1.41 -39.73
CA TYR A 90 2.88 -2.50 -38.77
C TYR A 90 3.99 -3.49 -39.14
N VAL A 91 4.11 -3.87 -40.42
CA VAL A 91 5.23 -4.72 -40.90
C VAL A 91 6.56 -4.01 -40.67
N ALA A 92 6.67 -2.72 -41.04
CA ALA A 92 7.87 -1.94 -40.76
C ALA A 92 8.17 -1.84 -39.25
N PHE A 93 7.14 -1.72 -38.40
CA PHE A 93 7.28 -1.77 -36.95
C PHE A 93 7.85 -3.11 -36.46
N LEU A 94 7.37 -4.24 -36.98
CA LEU A 94 7.89 -5.58 -36.64
C LEU A 94 9.36 -5.74 -37.04
N THR A 95 9.78 -5.23 -38.21
CA THR A 95 11.20 -5.26 -38.62
C THR A 95 12.10 -4.49 -37.66
N VAL A 96 11.63 -3.35 -37.13
CA VAL A 96 12.40 -2.58 -36.15
C VAL A 96 12.52 -3.36 -34.83
N LEU A 97 11.45 -4.02 -34.38
CA LEU A 97 11.52 -4.87 -33.18
C LEU A 97 12.51 -6.02 -33.35
N ARG A 98 12.49 -6.71 -34.49
CA ARG A 98 13.39 -7.81 -34.84
C ARG A 98 14.86 -7.37 -34.87
N ASP A 99 15.15 -6.26 -35.55
CA ASP A 99 16.53 -5.83 -35.78
C ASP A 99 17.19 -5.30 -34.50
N PHE A 100 16.41 -4.67 -33.61
CA PHE A 100 16.88 -4.13 -32.32
C PHE A 100 16.62 -5.07 -31.14
N ASN A 101 15.98 -6.23 -31.36
CA ASN A 101 15.62 -7.21 -30.34
C ASN A 101 14.86 -6.58 -29.16
N LEU A 102 13.82 -5.82 -29.47
CA LEU A 102 13.03 -5.07 -28.50
C LEU A 102 11.81 -5.86 -28.03
N ALA A 103 11.67 -6.00 -26.71
CA ALA A 103 10.45 -6.51 -26.10
C ALA A 103 9.44 -5.36 -25.92
N ILE A 104 8.17 -5.58 -26.27
CA ILE A 104 7.12 -4.58 -26.11
C ILE A 104 5.77 -5.24 -25.82
N PHE A 105 4.92 -4.49 -25.10
CA PHE A 105 3.60 -4.88 -24.62
C PHE A 105 3.65 -5.93 -23.51
N ASP A 106 2.49 -6.22 -22.95
CA ASP A 106 2.32 -7.22 -21.89
C ASP A 106 1.50 -8.43 -22.38
N ARG A 107 1.79 -9.61 -21.83
CA ARG A 107 0.97 -10.84 -21.91
C ARG A 107 0.60 -11.28 -23.33
N SER A 108 -0.70 -11.37 -23.65
CA SER A 108 -1.18 -11.92 -24.92
C SER A 108 -0.72 -11.09 -26.10
N ASP A 109 -0.69 -9.76 -25.97
CA ASP A 109 -0.23 -8.88 -27.04
C ASP A 109 1.29 -9.02 -27.23
N ALA A 110 2.05 -9.16 -26.13
CA ALA A 110 3.48 -9.45 -26.21
C ALA A 110 3.76 -10.81 -26.86
N GLN A 111 3.01 -11.86 -26.47
CA GLN A 111 3.12 -13.21 -27.05
C GLN A 111 2.78 -13.22 -28.55
N ARG A 112 1.73 -12.48 -28.95
CA ARG A 112 1.36 -12.32 -30.37
C ARG A 112 2.51 -11.67 -31.15
N VAL A 113 3.01 -10.53 -30.69
CA VAL A 113 4.14 -9.84 -31.35
C VAL A 113 5.38 -10.74 -31.41
N GLU A 114 5.68 -11.46 -30.32
CA GLU A 114 6.81 -12.38 -30.29
C GLU A 114 6.66 -13.52 -31.30
N THR A 115 5.45 -14.08 -31.43
CA THR A 115 5.16 -15.14 -32.40
C THR A 115 5.35 -14.64 -33.84
N GLU A 116 4.91 -13.41 -34.13
CA GLU A 116 5.11 -12.78 -35.45
C GLU A 116 6.59 -12.51 -35.72
N ILE A 117 7.36 -12.08 -34.72
CA ILE A 117 8.82 -11.91 -34.85
C ILE A 117 9.50 -13.27 -35.11
N GLN A 118 9.12 -14.32 -34.39
CA GLN A 118 9.65 -15.67 -34.63
C GLN A 118 9.31 -16.18 -36.03
N HIS A 119 8.12 -15.87 -36.54
CA HIS A 119 7.73 -16.19 -37.92
C HIS A 119 8.63 -15.46 -38.93
N LEU A 120 8.86 -14.15 -38.73
CA LEU A 120 9.79 -13.36 -39.55
C LEU A 120 11.22 -13.92 -39.51
N GLU A 121 11.71 -14.35 -38.35
CA GLU A 121 13.07 -14.88 -38.20
C GLU A 121 13.25 -16.27 -38.80
N LYS A 122 12.17 -17.06 -38.85
CA LYS A 122 12.23 -18.43 -39.36
C LYS A 122 12.08 -18.49 -40.87
N ASP A 123 11.10 -17.76 -41.41
CA ASP A 123 10.65 -17.93 -42.79
C ASP A 123 11.09 -16.75 -43.70
N HIS A 124 11.49 -15.60 -43.13
CA HIS A 124 11.82 -14.37 -43.88
C HIS A 124 13.08 -13.63 -43.34
N LEU A 125 14.12 -14.39 -42.94
CA LEU A 125 15.29 -13.83 -42.23
C LEU A 125 16.09 -12.84 -43.09
N ASP A 126 16.31 -13.17 -44.36
CA ASP A 126 17.18 -12.44 -45.30
C ASP A 126 16.42 -11.43 -46.17
N GLU A 127 15.09 -11.34 -46.01
CA GLU A 127 14.25 -10.46 -46.82
C GLU A 127 14.32 -9.01 -46.34
N GLU A 128 14.48 -8.11 -47.30
CA GLU A 128 14.44 -6.67 -47.08
C GLU A 128 13.00 -6.17 -46.93
N LEU A 129 12.81 -4.96 -46.39
CA LEU A 129 11.47 -4.45 -46.07
C LEU A 129 10.51 -4.39 -47.27
N ASP A 130 10.99 -4.10 -48.50
CA ASP A 130 10.10 -4.03 -49.68
C ASP A 130 9.58 -5.43 -50.08
N GLU A 131 10.41 -6.48 -49.93
CA GLU A 131 10.02 -7.88 -50.17
C GLU A 131 9.00 -8.34 -49.11
N LEU A 132 9.28 -8.07 -47.83
CA LEU A 132 8.38 -8.38 -46.71
C LEU A 132 6.99 -7.75 -46.87
N LEU A 133 6.89 -6.55 -47.43
CA LEU A 133 5.60 -5.90 -47.65
C LEU A 133 4.72 -6.66 -48.65
N GLU A 134 5.33 -7.42 -49.56
CA GLU A 134 4.66 -8.21 -50.59
C GLU A 134 4.39 -9.64 -50.11
N GLU A 135 5.36 -10.27 -49.43
CA GLU A 135 5.33 -11.70 -49.11
C GLU A 135 4.82 -12.04 -47.69
N PHE A 136 5.07 -11.17 -46.70
CA PHE A 136 4.74 -11.48 -45.31
C PHE A 136 3.36 -10.95 -44.90
N GLU A 137 2.40 -11.84 -44.63
CA GLU A 137 1.07 -11.46 -44.14
C GLU A 137 1.00 -11.56 -42.59
N PRO A 138 1.02 -10.43 -41.86
CA PRO A 138 0.93 -10.47 -40.40
C PRO A 138 -0.45 -10.93 -39.95
N GLY A 139 -0.51 -11.59 -38.80
CA GLY A 139 -1.77 -11.93 -38.14
C GLY A 139 -2.59 -10.72 -37.66
N GLU A 140 -3.53 -10.97 -36.74
CA GLU A 140 -4.36 -9.91 -36.15
C GLU A 140 -3.50 -8.88 -35.42
N ILE A 141 -3.63 -7.60 -35.79
CA ILE A 141 -2.88 -6.50 -35.17
C ILE A 141 -3.29 -6.35 -33.69
N PRO A 142 -2.33 -6.40 -32.74
CA PRO A 142 -2.63 -6.30 -31.31
C PRO A 142 -3.34 -5.00 -30.92
N GLY A 143 -4.28 -5.08 -29.96
CA GLY A 143 -5.01 -3.91 -29.46
C GLY A 143 -4.10 -2.89 -28.77
N ARG A 144 -3.03 -3.34 -28.08
CA ARG A 144 -1.97 -2.47 -27.53
C ARG A 144 -1.25 -1.67 -28.61
N TYR A 145 -0.95 -2.26 -29.78
CA TYR A 145 -0.36 -1.52 -30.89
C TYR A 145 -1.32 -0.43 -31.39
N GLN A 146 -2.59 -0.76 -31.57
CA GLN A 146 -3.60 0.18 -32.06
C GLN A 146 -3.79 1.36 -31.10
N SER A 147 -3.89 1.10 -29.79
CA SER A 147 -4.02 2.15 -28.77
C SER A 147 -2.75 3.00 -28.63
N ALA A 148 -1.56 2.40 -28.67
CA ALA A 148 -0.29 3.12 -28.65
C ALA A 148 -0.11 4.01 -29.89
N LEU A 149 -0.44 3.49 -31.08
CA LEU A 149 -0.43 4.25 -32.33
C LEU A 149 -1.43 5.41 -32.26
N LEU A 150 -2.65 5.16 -31.82
CA LEU A 150 -3.66 6.20 -31.68
C LEU A 150 -3.21 7.29 -30.71
N THR A 151 -2.58 6.93 -29.59
CA THR A 151 -1.98 7.88 -28.63
C THR A 151 -0.90 8.74 -29.29
N GLN A 152 -0.02 8.14 -30.10
CA GLN A 152 1.04 8.86 -30.82
C GLN A 152 0.52 9.77 -31.94
N LEU A 153 -0.67 9.50 -32.50
CA LEU A 153 -1.26 10.27 -33.59
C LEU A 153 -2.24 11.35 -33.12
N CYS A 154 -2.97 11.08 -32.04
CA CYS A 154 -4.10 11.91 -31.57
C CYS A 154 -3.82 12.65 -30.26
N GLY A 155 -2.88 12.17 -29.44
CA GLY A 155 -2.63 12.75 -28.11
C GLY A 155 -2.19 14.21 -28.18
N ARG A 156 -2.61 15.05 -27.22
CA ARG A 156 -2.24 16.48 -27.23
C ARG A 156 -0.80 16.75 -26.80
N TYR A 157 -0.30 15.99 -25.82
CA TYR A 157 0.99 16.28 -25.17
C TYR A 157 2.09 15.27 -25.51
N TYR A 158 1.75 13.99 -25.62
CA TYR A 158 2.68 12.87 -25.78
C TYR A 158 2.76 12.32 -27.22
N SER A 159 2.01 12.90 -28.16
CA SER A 159 2.02 12.48 -29.57
C SER A 159 3.28 12.91 -30.31
N LEU A 160 3.44 12.43 -31.55
CA LEU A 160 4.45 12.91 -32.47
C LEU A 160 4.37 14.44 -32.65
N THR A 161 3.15 14.99 -32.76
CA THR A 161 2.91 16.42 -32.88
C THR A 161 3.24 17.12 -31.57
N GLY A 162 2.80 16.56 -30.44
CA GLY A 162 3.05 17.09 -29.09
C GLY A 162 4.54 17.16 -28.73
N ALA A 163 5.33 16.19 -29.18
CA ALA A 163 6.80 16.14 -29.04
C ALA A 163 7.55 16.87 -30.18
N THR A 164 6.84 17.53 -31.11
CA THR A 164 7.37 18.22 -32.29
C THR A 164 8.15 17.33 -33.27
N VAL A 165 8.01 16.01 -33.18
CA VAL A 165 8.74 15.00 -33.97
C VAL A 165 8.18 14.85 -35.38
N GLY A 166 6.87 14.97 -35.52
CA GLY A 166 6.17 14.80 -36.78
C GLY A 166 4.67 15.02 -36.63
N PHE A 167 3.92 14.93 -37.71
CA PHE A 167 2.47 15.13 -37.70
C PHE A 167 1.80 14.34 -38.84
N LEU A 168 0.47 14.22 -38.79
CA LEU A 168 -0.31 13.62 -39.88
C LEU A 168 -0.55 14.63 -41.00
N LYS A 169 -0.38 14.19 -42.24
CA LYS A 169 -0.76 14.97 -43.43
C LYS A 169 -1.51 14.11 -44.45
N PRO A 170 -2.27 14.72 -45.38
CA PRO A 170 -2.93 13.96 -46.43
C PRO A 170 -1.92 13.16 -47.28
N SER A 171 -2.31 11.96 -47.71
CA SER A 171 -1.52 11.14 -48.63
C SER A 171 -1.44 11.81 -50.00
N ARG A 172 -0.44 11.47 -50.83
CA ARG A 172 -0.31 12.09 -52.17
C ARG A 172 -1.57 11.94 -53.02
N ARG A 173 -2.26 10.80 -52.90
CA ARG A 173 -3.54 10.55 -53.57
C ARG A 173 -4.66 11.45 -53.02
N ALA A 174 -4.73 11.62 -51.70
CA ALA A 174 -5.72 12.48 -51.06
C ALA A 174 -5.51 13.96 -51.42
N VAL A 175 -4.27 14.46 -51.42
CA VAL A 175 -3.94 15.83 -51.91
C VAL A 175 -4.44 16.04 -53.34
N THR A 176 -4.21 15.07 -54.22
CA THR A 176 -4.64 15.16 -55.63
C THR A 176 -6.16 15.17 -55.76
N ALA A 177 -6.87 14.39 -54.94
CA ALA A 177 -8.32 14.37 -54.88
C ALA A 177 -8.87 15.70 -54.35
N LEU A 178 -8.32 16.21 -53.24
CA LEU A 178 -8.70 17.51 -52.66
C LEU A 178 -8.47 18.64 -53.66
N ALA A 179 -7.33 18.69 -54.34
CA ALA A 179 -7.04 19.71 -55.35
C ALA A 179 -8.04 19.71 -56.51
N ARG A 180 -8.65 18.55 -56.83
CA ARG A 180 -9.72 18.44 -57.83
C ARG A 180 -11.04 18.98 -57.28
N SER A 181 -11.47 18.48 -56.13
CA SER A 181 -12.74 18.88 -55.50
C SER A 181 -12.76 20.37 -55.13
N VAL A 182 -11.63 20.93 -54.68
CA VAL A 182 -11.52 22.36 -54.33
C VAL A 182 -11.54 23.25 -55.58
N LYS A 183 -10.98 22.79 -56.72
CA LYS A 183 -11.07 23.53 -58.00
C LYS A 183 -12.51 23.64 -58.52
N GLU A 184 -13.35 22.66 -58.22
CA GLU A 184 -14.76 22.65 -58.60
C GLU A 184 -15.61 23.49 -57.62
N ALA A 185 -15.09 23.80 -56.44
CA ALA A 185 -15.72 24.68 -55.46
C ALA A 185 -15.46 26.17 -55.78
N PRO A 186 -16.37 27.08 -55.40
CA PRO A 186 -16.20 28.52 -55.60
C PRO A 186 -15.23 29.13 -54.57
N VAL A 187 -14.06 28.51 -54.37
CA VAL A 187 -13.07 28.93 -53.37
C VAL A 187 -11.69 28.97 -54.03
N GLY A 188 -11.14 30.18 -54.23
CA GLY A 188 -9.81 30.38 -54.81
C GLY A 188 -8.69 30.11 -53.81
N LEU A 189 -8.33 28.84 -53.59
CA LEU A 189 -7.23 28.44 -52.69
C LEU A 189 -5.95 28.11 -53.44
N SER A 190 -4.82 28.53 -52.88
CA SER A 190 -3.50 28.02 -53.29
C SER A 190 -3.37 26.54 -52.91
N VAL A 191 -2.49 25.80 -53.58
CA VAL A 191 -2.23 24.38 -53.25
C VAL A 191 -1.68 24.26 -51.82
N GLU A 192 -0.83 25.21 -51.40
CA GLU A 192 -0.25 25.26 -50.07
C GLU A 192 -1.30 25.54 -48.98
N ASP A 193 -2.17 26.53 -49.17
CA ASP A 193 -3.24 26.84 -48.21
C ASP A 193 -4.26 25.69 -48.13
N MET A 194 -4.55 25.01 -49.23
CA MET A 194 -5.41 23.81 -49.24
C MET A 194 -4.80 22.68 -48.41
N GLU A 195 -3.50 22.39 -48.59
CA GLU A 195 -2.81 21.38 -47.77
C GLU A 195 -2.77 21.79 -46.30
N ASN A 196 -2.50 23.06 -46.00
CA ASN A 196 -2.46 23.58 -44.63
C ASN A 196 -3.85 23.54 -43.96
N LEU A 197 -4.92 23.84 -44.70
CA LEU A 197 -6.29 23.66 -44.23
C LEU A 197 -6.62 22.18 -43.96
N ALA A 198 -6.20 21.28 -44.85
CA ALA A 198 -6.38 19.85 -44.63
C ALA A 198 -5.63 19.36 -43.38
N ILE A 199 -4.40 19.84 -43.14
CA ILE A 199 -3.64 19.56 -41.91
C ILE A 199 -4.37 20.12 -40.68
N ALA A 200 -4.85 21.37 -40.74
CA ALA A 200 -5.62 21.99 -39.65
C ALA A 200 -6.89 21.19 -39.31
N TRP A 201 -7.60 20.72 -40.35
CA TRP A 201 -8.78 19.88 -40.19
C TRP A 201 -8.44 18.52 -39.56
N ILE A 202 -7.39 17.84 -40.07
CA ILE A 202 -6.89 16.58 -39.50
C ILE A 202 -6.53 16.74 -38.02
N LEU A 203 -5.84 17.82 -37.65
CA LEU A 203 -5.51 18.13 -36.24
C LEU A 203 -6.75 18.43 -35.38
N GLY A 204 -7.81 18.98 -35.97
CA GLY A 204 -9.09 19.19 -35.27
C GLY A 204 -9.81 17.87 -34.98
N VAL A 205 -9.88 16.99 -35.97
CA VAL A 205 -10.57 15.70 -35.88
C VAL A 205 -9.80 14.72 -34.98
N THR A 206 -8.46 14.67 -35.10
CA THR A 206 -7.63 13.76 -34.29
C THR A 206 -7.58 14.10 -32.81
N ASP A 207 -7.79 15.35 -32.40
CA ASP A 207 -7.97 15.71 -30.98
C ASP A 207 -9.13 14.97 -30.31
N GLY A 208 -10.14 14.57 -31.08
CA GLY A 208 -11.26 13.75 -30.63
C GLY A 208 -10.99 12.24 -30.66
N PHE A 209 -9.75 11.81 -30.93
CA PHE A 209 -9.38 10.40 -31.16
C PHE A 209 -10.17 9.75 -32.30
N ALA A 210 -10.59 10.55 -33.29
CA ALA A 210 -11.43 10.15 -34.42
C ALA A 210 -10.61 9.77 -35.67
N LEU A 211 -9.74 8.77 -35.50
CA LEU A 211 -8.97 8.14 -36.58
C LEU A 211 -9.46 6.68 -36.73
N ASP A 212 -9.64 6.22 -37.96
CA ASP A 212 -10.00 4.84 -38.34
C ASP A 212 -11.26 4.31 -37.65
N SER A 213 -12.42 4.35 -38.31
CA SER A 213 -13.72 3.92 -37.75
C SER A 213 -13.76 2.47 -37.29
N ASP A 214 -12.87 1.60 -37.79
CA ASP A 214 -12.83 0.18 -37.46
C ASP A 214 -12.31 -0.09 -36.04
N LEU A 215 -11.65 0.89 -35.40
CA LEU A 215 -11.13 0.74 -34.04
C LEU A 215 -12.25 0.75 -33.01
N SER A 216 -12.24 -0.26 -32.14
CA SER A 216 -13.21 -0.41 -31.06
C SER A 216 -13.13 0.71 -30.02
N ASP A 217 -14.27 1.04 -29.39
CA ASP A 217 -14.37 2.08 -28.36
C ASP A 217 -13.43 1.84 -27.15
N PRO A 218 -13.23 0.61 -26.65
CA PRO A 218 -12.25 0.35 -25.59
C PRO A 218 -10.82 0.75 -25.98
N VAL A 219 -10.39 0.48 -27.21
CA VAL A 219 -9.04 0.87 -27.69
C VAL A 219 -8.89 2.40 -27.70
N ARG A 220 -9.96 3.12 -28.09
CA ARG A 220 -9.97 4.59 -28.05
C ARG A 220 -9.94 5.14 -26.64
N ALA A 221 -10.72 4.57 -25.73
CA ALA A 221 -10.77 4.99 -24.35
C ALA A 221 -9.41 4.83 -23.66
N VAL A 222 -8.72 3.71 -23.91
CA VAL A 222 -7.35 3.48 -23.42
C VAL A 222 -6.38 4.53 -23.98
N ALA A 223 -6.42 4.80 -25.29
CA ALA A 223 -5.54 5.80 -25.91
C ALA A 223 -5.82 7.23 -25.43
N ALA A 224 -7.08 7.56 -25.18
CA ALA A 224 -7.50 8.88 -24.69
C ALA A 224 -7.26 9.08 -23.19
N GLY A 225 -7.18 7.98 -22.43
CA GLY A 225 -7.11 7.99 -20.97
C GLY A 225 -8.43 8.30 -20.28
N TYR A 226 -9.55 8.29 -21.01
CA TYR A 226 -10.90 8.48 -20.47
C TYR A 226 -11.96 7.83 -21.37
N TRP A 227 -13.10 7.46 -20.78
CA TRP A 227 -14.25 6.92 -21.50
C TRP A 227 -15.15 8.02 -22.08
N ARG A 228 -15.78 7.77 -23.23
CA ARG A 228 -16.85 8.60 -23.83
C ARG A 228 -17.99 7.71 -24.29
N THR A 229 -19.22 8.24 -24.21
CA THR A 229 -20.43 7.55 -24.70
C THR A 229 -20.52 7.49 -26.22
N ALA A 230 -19.88 8.43 -26.93
CA ALA A 230 -19.79 8.43 -28.38
C ALA A 230 -18.43 9.01 -28.84
N TRP A 231 -17.83 8.34 -29.82
CA TRP A 231 -16.60 8.77 -30.50
C TRP A 231 -16.90 9.28 -31.91
N GLY A 232 -16.01 10.13 -32.44
CA GLY A 232 -16.12 10.73 -33.77
C GLY A 232 -16.10 12.26 -33.73
N SER A 233 -15.75 12.87 -34.86
CA SER A 233 -15.84 14.32 -35.03
C SER A 233 -17.16 14.72 -35.70
N ASN A 234 -17.56 15.97 -35.52
CA ASN A 234 -18.66 16.58 -36.29
C ASN A 234 -18.25 16.99 -37.72
N GLY A 235 -17.01 16.71 -38.13
CA GLY A 235 -16.49 17.04 -39.47
C GLY A 235 -16.11 18.51 -39.65
N GLN A 236 -16.15 19.30 -38.58
CA GLN A 236 -15.95 20.75 -38.63
C GLN A 236 -14.53 21.15 -38.19
N PHE A 237 -14.10 22.33 -38.60
CA PHE A 237 -12.92 22.97 -38.01
C PHE A 237 -13.18 23.31 -36.54
N ARG A 238 -12.10 23.51 -35.77
CA ARG A 238 -12.20 23.96 -34.38
C ARG A 238 -13.00 25.26 -34.29
N PRO A 239 -13.84 25.46 -33.25
CA PRO A 239 -14.75 26.60 -33.17
C PRO A 239 -14.09 27.95 -33.42
N ASP A 240 -12.99 28.25 -32.71
CA ASP A 240 -12.30 29.54 -32.81
C ASP A 240 -11.71 29.78 -34.22
N PHE A 241 -11.05 28.76 -34.77
CA PHE A 241 -10.50 28.84 -36.13
C PHE A 241 -11.62 28.93 -37.20
N ARG A 242 -12.70 28.16 -37.03
CA ARG A 242 -13.89 28.19 -37.89
C ARG A 242 -14.51 29.58 -37.95
N MET A 243 -14.56 30.28 -36.81
CA MET A 243 -15.07 31.65 -36.73
C MET A 243 -14.15 32.66 -37.44
N ALA A 244 -12.84 32.43 -37.41
CA ALA A 244 -11.86 33.32 -38.06
C ALA A 244 -11.71 33.07 -39.57
N LEU A 245 -11.95 31.84 -40.06
CA LEU A 245 -11.76 31.44 -41.47
C LEU A 245 -12.40 32.38 -42.52
N PRO A 246 -13.65 32.86 -42.35
CA PRO A 246 -14.27 33.81 -43.27
C PRO A 246 -13.43 35.08 -43.48
N SER A 247 -12.86 35.62 -42.40
CA SER A 247 -12.02 36.81 -42.45
C SER A 247 -10.62 36.55 -43.00
N ILE A 248 -10.08 35.34 -42.75
CA ILE A 248 -8.74 34.96 -43.20
C ILE A 248 -8.71 34.73 -44.71
N LEU A 249 -9.68 33.97 -45.23
CA LEU A 249 -9.70 33.55 -46.64
C LEU A 249 -10.58 34.41 -47.54
N GLU A 250 -11.20 35.46 -47.00
CA GLU A 250 -12.18 36.30 -47.69
C GLU A 250 -13.37 35.51 -48.27
N ILE A 251 -13.88 34.55 -47.49
CA ILE A 251 -15.00 33.66 -47.86
C ILE A 251 -16.19 33.82 -46.92
N ASN A 252 -17.37 33.38 -47.35
CA ASN A 252 -18.57 33.34 -46.51
C ASN A 252 -18.71 32.00 -45.75
N GLN A 253 -19.65 31.93 -44.79
CA GLN A 253 -19.87 30.70 -44.01
C GLN A 253 -20.35 29.50 -44.84
N ALA A 254 -21.12 29.73 -45.91
CA ALA A 254 -21.55 28.64 -46.79
C ALA A 254 -20.35 28.00 -47.51
N GLN A 255 -19.35 28.79 -47.90
CA GLN A 255 -18.10 28.31 -48.47
C GLN A 255 -17.24 27.55 -47.44
N VAL A 256 -17.20 28.00 -46.17
CA VAL A 256 -16.54 27.24 -45.08
C VAL A 256 -17.21 25.86 -44.90
N GLN A 257 -18.54 25.80 -44.87
CA GLN A 257 -19.28 24.55 -44.79
C GLN A 257 -19.01 23.64 -46.00
N ALA A 258 -18.93 24.20 -47.20
CA ALA A 258 -18.56 23.45 -48.39
C ALA A 258 -17.14 22.86 -48.29
N LEU A 259 -16.17 23.62 -47.77
CA LEU A 259 -14.82 23.11 -47.53
C LEU A 259 -14.80 21.97 -46.49
N GLU A 260 -15.51 22.13 -45.39
CA GLU A 260 -15.64 21.08 -44.37
C GLU A 260 -16.25 19.79 -44.94
N GLN A 261 -17.27 19.92 -45.80
CA GLN A 261 -17.87 18.80 -46.49
C GLN A 261 -16.87 18.12 -47.44
N ILE A 262 -16.12 18.90 -48.24
CA ILE A 262 -15.08 18.37 -49.14
C ILE A 262 -14.02 17.61 -48.35
N PHE A 263 -13.53 18.17 -47.23
CA PHE A 263 -12.55 17.50 -46.39
C PHE A 263 -13.12 16.23 -45.76
N SER A 264 -14.35 16.28 -45.24
CA SER A 264 -15.03 15.12 -44.67
C SER A 264 -15.19 14.00 -45.70
N ASP A 265 -15.69 14.31 -46.90
CA ASP A 265 -15.93 13.33 -47.97
C ASP A 265 -14.63 12.73 -48.52
N THR A 266 -13.54 13.50 -48.55
CA THR A 266 -12.28 13.08 -49.16
C THR A 266 -11.34 12.37 -48.18
N LEU A 267 -11.33 12.80 -46.90
CA LEU A 267 -10.36 12.36 -45.89
C LEU A 267 -10.94 11.44 -44.83
N SER A 268 -12.26 11.29 -44.73
CA SER A 268 -12.91 10.51 -43.65
C SER A 268 -13.97 9.55 -44.14
N HIS A 269 -14.37 8.66 -43.24
CA HIS A 269 -15.57 7.85 -43.36
C HIS A 269 -16.57 8.27 -42.29
N GLN A 270 -17.84 8.32 -42.67
CA GLN A 270 -18.93 8.54 -41.72
C GLN A 270 -19.32 7.20 -41.09
N HIS A 271 -19.29 7.14 -39.77
CA HIS A 271 -19.67 5.96 -39.00
C HIS A 271 -21.20 5.92 -38.78
N THR A 272 -21.72 4.76 -38.35
CA THR A 272 -23.17 4.53 -38.14
C THR A 272 -23.79 5.46 -37.10
N ASN A 273 -22.99 6.01 -36.19
CA ASN A 273 -23.41 7.00 -35.19
C ASN A 273 -23.40 8.46 -35.71
N GLY A 274 -23.13 8.67 -37.01
CA GLY A 274 -23.08 9.98 -37.65
C GLY A 274 -21.75 10.73 -37.50
N GLY A 275 -20.80 10.23 -36.70
CA GLY A 275 -19.48 10.84 -36.50
C GLY A 275 -18.51 10.56 -37.65
N TYR A 276 -17.66 11.53 -37.98
CA TYR A 276 -16.60 11.40 -38.98
C TYR A 276 -15.29 10.90 -38.36
N PHE A 277 -14.67 9.92 -39.02
CA PHE A 277 -13.37 9.35 -38.64
C PHE A 277 -12.41 9.41 -39.81
N ILE A 278 -11.20 9.93 -39.59
CA ILE A 278 -10.18 10.02 -40.64
C ILE A 278 -9.85 8.62 -41.15
N ALA A 279 -9.90 8.45 -42.47
CA ALA A 279 -9.59 7.20 -43.14
C ALA A 279 -8.08 6.97 -43.20
N LYS A 280 -7.62 5.82 -42.67
CA LYS A 280 -6.19 5.47 -42.53
C LYS A 280 -5.42 5.44 -43.85
N ASP A 281 -6.08 5.22 -44.99
CA ASP A 281 -5.47 5.23 -46.32
C ASP A 281 -5.31 6.64 -46.93
N LYS A 282 -6.04 7.63 -46.40
CA LYS A 282 -6.03 9.03 -46.87
C LYS A 282 -4.98 9.89 -46.18
N VAL A 283 -4.35 9.41 -45.11
CA VAL A 283 -3.31 10.13 -44.37
C VAL A 283 -1.99 9.37 -44.32
N LYS A 284 -0.91 10.10 -44.07
CA LYS A 284 0.43 9.57 -43.84
C LYS A 284 1.14 10.31 -42.71
N LEU A 285 2.07 9.63 -42.08
CA LEU A 285 2.94 10.21 -41.07
C LEU A 285 4.03 11.03 -41.77
N HIS A 286 4.23 12.27 -41.33
CA HIS A 286 5.36 13.09 -41.74
C HIS A 286 6.32 13.25 -40.57
N ILE A 287 7.40 12.48 -40.59
CA ILE A 287 8.48 12.56 -39.61
C ILE A 287 9.57 13.46 -40.17
N ASP A 288 9.81 14.60 -39.51
CA ASP A 288 10.85 15.56 -39.87
C ASP A 288 11.33 16.31 -38.63
N LEU A 289 12.52 15.94 -38.14
CA LEU A 289 13.16 16.57 -36.99
C LEU A 289 13.73 17.97 -37.31
N GLY A 290 13.80 18.36 -38.59
CA GLY A 290 14.18 19.70 -39.02
C GLY A 290 13.00 20.64 -39.26
N HIS A 291 11.76 20.14 -39.17
CA HIS A 291 10.56 20.92 -39.46
C HIS A 291 10.46 22.16 -38.57
N LYS A 292 10.23 23.33 -39.17
CA LYS A 292 10.03 24.58 -38.43
C LYS A 292 8.61 24.64 -37.90
N TRP A 293 8.47 24.71 -36.58
CA TRP A 293 7.18 24.79 -35.91
C TRP A 293 6.77 26.25 -35.73
N LEU A 294 5.48 26.52 -35.53
CA LEU A 294 4.99 27.85 -35.21
C LEU A 294 4.30 27.85 -33.85
N GLN A 295 4.50 28.90 -33.07
CA GLN A 295 3.80 29.13 -31.82
C GLN A 295 2.93 30.38 -31.92
N CYS A 296 1.65 30.26 -31.56
CA CYS A 296 0.78 31.42 -31.46
C CYS A 296 1.03 32.15 -30.14
N THR A 297 1.25 33.46 -30.16
CA THR A 297 1.43 34.24 -28.93
C THR A 297 0.11 34.52 -28.21
N ASN A 298 -1.03 34.39 -28.90
CA ASN A 298 -2.36 34.58 -28.31
C ASN A 298 -2.86 33.31 -27.59
N CYS A 299 -2.92 32.17 -28.28
CA CYS A 299 -3.43 30.91 -27.68
C CYS A 299 -2.34 29.96 -27.18
N THR A 300 -1.05 30.30 -27.34
CA THR A 300 0.14 29.54 -26.91
C THR A 300 0.36 28.16 -27.55
N ASN A 301 -0.58 27.68 -28.39
CA ASN A 301 -0.46 26.39 -29.06
C ASN A 301 0.69 26.37 -30.09
N LEU A 302 1.33 25.21 -30.18
CA LEU A 302 2.30 24.87 -31.22
C LEU A 302 1.57 24.23 -32.40
N MET A 303 1.93 24.62 -33.63
CA MET A 303 1.34 24.10 -34.87
C MET A 303 2.40 23.81 -35.93
N PRO A 304 2.16 22.83 -36.81
CA PRO A 304 3.10 22.51 -37.89
C PRO A 304 2.99 23.48 -39.08
N CYS A 305 1.87 24.17 -39.24
CA CYS A 305 1.62 25.08 -40.37
C CYS A 305 0.69 26.23 -39.97
N THR A 306 0.56 27.20 -40.88
CA THR A 306 -0.38 28.32 -40.81
C THR A 306 -1.20 28.39 -42.09
N VAL A 307 -2.38 28.99 -42.02
CA VAL A 307 -3.18 29.32 -43.21
C VAL A 307 -3.12 30.83 -43.38
N GLN A 308 -2.57 31.31 -44.50
CA GLN A 308 -2.29 32.74 -44.72
C GLN A 308 -1.66 33.47 -43.51
N ASN A 309 -0.61 32.89 -42.90
CA ASN A 309 0.06 33.38 -41.68
C ASN A 309 -0.80 33.48 -40.41
N HIS A 310 -2.00 32.87 -40.39
CA HIS A 310 -2.86 32.82 -39.20
C HIS A 310 -2.76 31.46 -38.49
N CYS A 311 -2.98 31.50 -37.17
CA CYS A 311 -2.96 30.32 -36.31
C CYS A 311 -4.11 29.34 -36.64
N VAL A 312 -3.79 28.07 -36.88
CA VAL A 312 -4.78 27.01 -37.17
C VAL A 312 -5.62 26.56 -35.97
N TYR A 313 -5.32 27.08 -34.77
CA TYR A 313 -6.09 26.80 -33.55
C TYR A 313 -7.11 27.90 -33.23
N CYS A 314 -6.68 29.17 -33.25
CA CYS A 314 -7.51 30.31 -32.82
C CYS A 314 -7.72 31.40 -33.89
N GLY A 315 -7.08 31.29 -35.05
CA GLY A 315 -7.18 32.27 -36.12
C GLY A 315 -6.40 33.57 -35.91
N SER A 316 -5.60 33.71 -34.85
CA SER A 316 -4.78 34.92 -34.63
C SER A 316 -3.62 35.02 -35.64
N PRO A 317 -3.29 36.22 -36.16
CA PRO A 317 -2.11 36.45 -37.01
C PRO A 317 -0.79 36.48 -36.21
N SER A 318 -0.85 36.48 -34.88
CA SER A 318 0.33 36.61 -34.03
C SER A 318 1.02 35.25 -33.84
N VAL A 319 1.83 34.88 -34.83
CA VAL A 319 2.57 33.60 -34.89
C VAL A 319 4.08 33.83 -34.96
N VAL A 320 4.83 33.03 -34.22
CA VAL A 320 6.30 33.07 -34.18
C VAL A 320 6.85 31.73 -34.65
N VAL A 321 7.83 31.78 -35.56
CA VAL A 321 8.52 30.58 -36.05
C VAL A 321 9.54 30.11 -35.00
N LEU A 322 9.50 28.83 -34.67
CA LEU A 322 10.43 28.15 -33.79
C LEU A 322 11.19 27.09 -34.58
N ASP A 323 12.50 27.33 -34.75
CA ASP A 323 13.42 26.34 -35.30
C ASP A 323 13.85 25.35 -34.20
N PRO A 324 13.55 24.04 -34.32
CA PRO A 324 13.95 23.06 -33.31
C PRO A 324 15.46 23.02 -33.01
N LYS A 325 16.33 23.42 -33.95
CA LYS A 325 17.78 23.42 -33.74
C LYS A 325 18.23 24.56 -32.83
N GLN A 326 17.55 25.69 -32.88
CA GLN A 326 17.95 26.94 -32.21
C GLN A 326 17.04 27.33 -31.05
N SER A 327 15.81 26.80 -30.98
CA SER A 327 14.81 27.20 -30.00
C SER A 327 15.07 26.58 -28.62
N ASP A 328 15.44 27.44 -27.67
CA ASP A 328 15.53 27.06 -26.25
C ASP A 328 14.18 26.58 -25.70
N TYR A 329 13.07 27.12 -26.21
CA TYR A 329 11.73 26.69 -25.82
C TYR A 329 11.46 25.22 -26.18
N ILE A 330 11.74 24.81 -27.43
CA ILE A 330 11.56 23.42 -27.86
C ILE A 330 12.52 22.51 -27.08
N ARG A 331 13.79 22.90 -26.92
CA ARG A 331 14.75 22.10 -26.15
C ARG A 331 14.31 21.89 -24.70
N ALA A 332 13.94 22.97 -23.99
CA ALA A 332 13.56 22.91 -22.58
C ALA A 332 12.23 22.17 -22.35
N ARG A 333 11.24 22.36 -23.24
CA ARG A 333 9.89 21.78 -23.04
C ARG A 333 9.70 20.44 -23.73
N LYS A 334 10.36 20.18 -24.86
CA LYS A 334 10.14 19.00 -25.72
C LYS A 334 11.35 18.08 -25.81
N GLY A 335 12.55 18.55 -25.49
CA GLY A 335 13.81 17.81 -25.60
C GLY A 335 13.74 16.43 -24.96
N PHE A 336 13.21 16.33 -23.74
CA PHE A 336 13.09 15.05 -23.03
C PHE A 336 12.43 13.92 -23.85
N TRP A 337 11.38 14.22 -24.63
CA TRP A 337 10.69 13.22 -25.48
C TRP A 337 11.17 13.22 -26.94
N ARG A 338 11.85 14.30 -27.36
CA ARG A 338 12.32 14.50 -28.73
C ARG A 338 13.70 13.91 -28.95
N ASP A 339 14.61 14.12 -28.01
CA ASP A 339 16.02 13.73 -28.11
C ASP A 339 16.19 12.20 -28.25
N PRO A 340 15.40 11.34 -27.59
CA PRO A 340 15.44 9.89 -27.86
C PRO A 340 15.11 9.54 -29.32
N VAL A 341 14.16 10.26 -29.94
CA VAL A 341 13.85 10.05 -31.38
C VAL A 341 14.98 10.55 -32.27
N VAL A 342 15.64 11.67 -31.90
CA VAL A 342 16.84 12.16 -32.60
C VAL A 342 17.94 11.10 -32.60
N GLN A 343 18.17 10.45 -31.46
CA GLN A 343 19.15 9.37 -31.32
C GLN A 343 18.75 8.14 -32.13
N ALA A 344 17.48 7.72 -32.09
CA ALA A 344 16.98 6.57 -32.85
C ALA A 344 17.05 6.76 -34.37
N LEU A 345 16.89 7.99 -34.88
CA LEU A 345 16.98 8.28 -36.32
C LEU A 345 18.40 8.62 -36.81
N GLY A 346 19.37 8.71 -35.89
CA GLY A 346 20.77 9.06 -36.14
C GLY A 346 21.58 7.96 -36.84
N ALA A 347 22.90 8.17 -36.94
CA ALA A 347 23.81 7.23 -37.61
C ALA A 347 24.00 5.91 -36.82
N THR A 348 23.89 5.97 -35.49
CA THR A 348 23.95 4.82 -34.60
C THR A 348 22.69 4.79 -33.73
N PRO A 349 21.58 4.21 -34.25
CA PRO A 349 20.32 4.15 -33.51
C PRO A 349 20.52 3.43 -32.16
N GLN A 350 19.98 4.04 -31.09
CA GLN A 350 19.93 3.41 -29.77
C GLN A 350 18.47 3.31 -29.33
N LEU A 351 17.95 2.10 -29.29
CA LEU A 351 16.63 1.79 -28.74
C LEU A 351 16.82 0.74 -27.66
N ARG A 352 16.17 0.91 -26.50
CA ARG A 352 16.27 -0.01 -25.37
C ARG A 352 14.92 -0.16 -24.71
N SER A 353 14.43 -1.40 -24.62
CA SER A 353 13.32 -1.78 -23.76
C SER A 353 13.82 -2.11 -22.35
N ILE A 354 12.95 -1.96 -21.34
CA ILE A 354 13.27 -2.31 -19.96
C ILE A 354 12.33 -3.42 -19.51
N SER A 355 12.91 -4.54 -19.08
CA SER A 355 12.20 -5.60 -18.38
C SER A 355 12.26 -5.35 -16.87
N VAL A 356 11.08 -5.30 -16.24
CA VAL A 356 10.93 -5.16 -14.79
C VAL A 356 10.10 -6.32 -14.24
N GLU A 357 10.57 -6.94 -13.16
CA GLU A 357 9.83 -7.98 -12.43
C GLU A 357 9.77 -7.70 -10.92
N GLU A 358 8.73 -8.21 -10.26
CA GLU A 358 8.55 -8.12 -8.80
C GLU A 358 9.38 -9.19 -8.10
N HIS A 359 10.06 -8.83 -7.01
CA HIS A 359 10.75 -9.78 -6.13
C HIS A 359 10.32 -9.60 -4.68
N THR A 360 9.27 -10.31 -4.27
CA THR A 360 8.67 -10.24 -2.94
C THR A 360 8.49 -11.65 -2.37
N ALA A 361 8.60 -11.81 -1.05
CA ALA A 361 8.52 -13.12 -0.39
C ALA A 361 7.18 -13.85 -0.65
N GLN A 362 6.15 -13.11 -1.09
CA GLN A 362 4.80 -13.62 -1.29
C GLN A 362 4.58 -14.22 -2.70
N LEU A 363 5.53 -14.06 -3.63
CA LEU A 363 5.51 -14.68 -4.96
C LEU A 363 6.22 -16.05 -5.00
N SER A 364 6.75 -16.53 -3.87
CA SER A 364 7.58 -17.74 -3.82
C SER A 364 6.83 -19.04 -3.57
N ASN A 365 5.50 -19.08 -3.76
CA ASN A 365 4.74 -20.29 -3.49
C ASN A 365 5.19 -21.46 -4.39
N ARG A 366 5.59 -22.57 -3.77
CA ARG A 366 6.02 -23.80 -4.44
C ARG A 366 4.87 -24.79 -4.42
N ASP A 367 4.13 -24.89 -5.53
CA ASP A 367 3.24 -26.04 -5.73
C ASP A 367 4.07 -27.31 -5.95
N THR A 368 3.51 -28.47 -5.58
CA THR A 368 4.11 -29.82 -5.62
C THR A 368 4.46 -30.35 -7.03
N GLY A 369 4.68 -29.48 -8.00
CA GLY A 369 5.16 -29.80 -9.35
C GLY A 369 6.07 -28.74 -9.99
N ARG A 370 6.39 -27.62 -9.33
CA ARG A 370 7.33 -26.60 -9.83
C ARG A 370 8.67 -26.73 -9.10
N ILE A 371 9.76 -26.91 -9.85
CA ILE A 371 11.12 -27.13 -9.31
C ILE A 371 11.71 -25.85 -8.69
N HIS A 372 11.42 -24.68 -9.27
CA HIS A 372 11.87 -23.37 -8.78
C HIS A 372 10.68 -22.46 -8.46
N ALA A 373 10.80 -21.66 -7.40
CA ALA A 373 9.83 -20.62 -7.09
C ALA A 373 9.93 -19.46 -8.12
N THR A 374 8.84 -18.74 -8.39
CA THR A 374 8.84 -17.63 -9.37
C THR A 374 9.90 -16.57 -9.06
N THR A 375 10.11 -16.26 -7.79
CA THR A 375 11.15 -15.33 -7.32
C THR A 375 12.57 -15.79 -7.64
N GLU A 376 12.85 -17.09 -7.46
CA GLU A 376 14.15 -17.71 -7.75
C GLU A 376 14.46 -17.66 -9.25
N GLN A 377 13.44 -17.89 -10.09
CA GLN A 377 13.58 -17.76 -11.54
C GLN A 377 13.90 -16.31 -11.95
N TYR A 378 13.23 -15.33 -11.33
CA TYR A 378 13.51 -13.92 -11.60
C TYR A 378 14.90 -13.49 -11.12
N GLU A 379 15.35 -14.00 -9.98
CA GLU A 379 16.70 -13.74 -9.50
C GLU A 379 17.76 -14.28 -10.46
N LEU A 380 17.59 -15.53 -10.94
CA LEU A 380 18.50 -16.13 -11.92
C LEU A 380 18.53 -15.33 -13.22
N ARG A 381 17.36 -14.94 -13.75
CA ARG A 381 17.26 -14.12 -14.98
C ARG A 381 17.81 -12.70 -14.80
N PHE A 382 17.76 -12.14 -13.59
CA PHE A 382 18.40 -10.86 -13.27
C PHE A 382 19.92 -10.98 -13.20
N ARG A 383 20.44 -12.12 -12.74
CA ARG A 383 21.87 -12.48 -12.80
C ARG A 383 22.34 -12.94 -14.18
N ASP A 384 21.51 -12.77 -15.22
CA ASP A 384 21.80 -13.18 -16.59
C ASP A 384 21.99 -14.70 -16.77
N ILE A 385 21.43 -15.51 -15.85
CA ILE A 385 21.40 -16.97 -15.92
C ILE A 385 20.10 -17.42 -16.58
N GLN A 386 20.21 -18.05 -17.74
CA GLN A 386 19.06 -18.59 -18.49
C GLN A 386 18.69 -19.99 -17.98
N ILE A 387 17.40 -20.21 -17.71
CA ILE A 387 16.85 -21.52 -17.32
C ILE A 387 16.27 -22.20 -18.57
N SER A 388 15.64 -21.41 -19.45
CA SER A 388 15.12 -21.85 -20.75
C SER A 388 15.74 -21.03 -21.90
N GLU A 389 15.75 -21.61 -23.11
CA GLU A 389 16.29 -20.94 -24.31
C GLU A 389 15.53 -19.64 -24.66
N ASN A 390 14.25 -19.56 -24.28
CA ASN A 390 13.39 -18.41 -24.54
C ASN A 390 13.40 -17.36 -23.40
N ASP A 391 14.19 -17.56 -22.34
CA ASP A 391 14.25 -16.63 -21.23
C ASP A 391 14.95 -15.33 -21.63
N ARG A 392 14.23 -14.22 -21.52
CA ARG A 392 14.80 -12.87 -21.62
C ARG A 392 15.43 -12.45 -20.29
N PRO A 393 16.57 -11.73 -20.30
CA PRO A 393 17.16 -11.18 -19.08
C PRO A 393 16.22 -10.15 -18.45
N ILE A 394 16.29 -10.04 -17.12
CA ILE A 394 15.55 -9.01 -16.37
C ILE A 394 16.51 -7.84 -16.10
N ASP A 395 16.12 -6.62 -16.45
CA ASP A 395 16.96 -5.43 -16.29
C ASP A 395 16.77 -4.78 -14.91
N VAL A 396 15.55 -4.89 -14.38
CA VAL A 396 15.16 -4.24 -13.13
C VAL A 396 14.38 -5.21 -12.25
N LEU A 397 14.80 -5.35 -10.99
CA LEU A 397 13.99 -6.03 -9.98
C LEU A 397 13.38 -5.00 -9.03
N SER A 398 12.08 -5.09 -8.83
CA SER A 398 11.32 -4.28 -7.88
C SER A 398 11.08 -5.08 -6.60
N CYS A 399 11.78 -4.72 -5.54
CA CYS A 399 11.91 -5.52 -4.33
C CYS A 399 11.35 -4.82 -3.09
N THR A 400 11.07 -5.62 -2.06
CA THR A 400 10.87 -5.16 -0.68
C THR A 400 12.14 -5.41 0.15
N THR A 401 12.01 -5.47 1.48
CA THR A 401 13.09 -5.79 2.41
C THR A 401 13.74 -7.17 2.17
N THR A 402 13.14 -8.04 1.35
CA THR A 402 13.68 -9.37 1.03
C THR A 402 15.05 -9.35 0.37
N MET A 403 15.36 -8.28 -0.36
CA MET A 403 16.67 -8.08 -1.02
C MET A 403 17.55 -7.08 -0.24
N GLU A 404 17.12 -6.64 0.94
CA GLU A 404 17.84 -5.66 1.77
C GLU A 404 19.05 -6.28 2.45
N VAL A 405 18.98 -7.56 2.84
CA VAL A 405 20.03 -8.32 3.56
C VAL A 405 20.38 -9.62 2.80
N GLY A 406 21.62 -10.10 2.91
CA GLY A 406 21.98 -11.49 2.54
C GLY A 406 22.25 -11.83 1.07
N VAL A 407 21.68 -11.12 0.09
CA VAL A 407 21.88 -11.48 -1.34
C VAL A 407 23.06 -10.74 -1.98
N ASP A 408 24.03 -11.48 -2.53
CA ASP A 408 25.10 -10.94 -3.37
C ASP A 408 24.77 -11.14 -4.85
N ILE A 409 24.31 -10.07 -5.51
CA ILE A 409 23.98 -10.07 -6.95
C ILE A 409 25.17 -9.62 -7.81
N GLY A 410 26.41 -9.75 -7.30
CA GLY A 410 27.61 -9.37 -8.05
C GLY A 410 27.83 -7.86 -8.14
N SER A 411 28.26 -7.38 -9.32
CA SER A 411 28.69 -6.00 -9.60
C SER A 411 27.53 -5.02 -9.81
N LEU A 412 26.51 -5.05 -8.95
CA LEU A 412 25.41 -4.09 -9.06
C LEU A 412 25.95 -2.67 -8.83
N VAL A 413 25.67 -1.74 -9.75
CA VAL A 413 26.14 -0.35 -9.68
C VAL A 413 25.03 0.68 -9.49
N ALA A 414 23.77 0.26 -9.58
CA ALA A 414 22.62 1.17 -9.57
C ALA A 414 21.48 0.69 -8.69
N ILE A 415 21.02 1.59 -7.82
CA ILE A 415 19.89 1.37 -6.91
C ILE A 415 18.93 2.54 -6.98
N GLY A 416 17.64 2.22 -7.02
CA GLY A 416 16.55 3.18 -6.87
C GLY A 416 15.72 2.91 -5.61
N LEU A 417 15.52 3.91 -4.77
CA LEU A 417 14.63 3.86 -3.61
C LEU A 417 13.37 4.65 -3.94
N ARG A 418 12.20 4.01 -3.92
CA ARG A 418 10.93 4.63 -4.34
C ARG A 418 10.38 5.68 -3.36
N ASN A 419 10.80 5.58 -2.11
CA ASN A 419 10.49 6.46 -1.00
C ASN A 419 11.74 6.56 -0.12
N VAL A 420 11.76 7.52 0.79
CA VAL A 420 12.79 7.52 1.84
C VAL A 420 12.54 6.30 2.75
N PRO A 421 13.51 5.39 2.94
CA PRO A 421 13.39 4.25 3.84
C PRO A 421 13.03 4.68 5.27
N PRO A 422 12.34 3.83 6.07
CA PRO A 422 11.85 4.20 7.40
C PRO A 422 12.98 4.60 8.36
N GLN A 423 14.13 3.93 8.25
CA GLN A 423 15.30 4.19 9.08
C GLN A 423 16.59 4.30 8.25
N ARG A 424 17.62 4.86 8.89
CA ARG A 424 18.97 5.04 8.35
C ARG A 424 19.62 3.70 8.02
N GLU A 425 19.43 2.71 8.90
CA GLU A 425 19.98 1.36 8.76
C GLU A 425 19.42 0.71 7.49
N ASN A 426 18.11 0.85 7.24
CA ASN A 426 17.50 0.37 6.01
C ASN A 426 18.09 1.07 4.79
N TYR A 427 18.25 2.40 4.87
CA TYR A 427 18.89 3.16 3.80
C TYR A 427 20.30 2.64 3.51
N GLN A 428 21.13 2.47 4.54
CA GLN A 428 22.51 2.02 4.40
C GLN A 428 22.60 0.59 3.84
N GLN A 429 21.75 -0.33 4.31
CA GLN A 429 21.72 -1.71 3.82
C GLN A 429 21.27 -1.79 2.35
N ARG A 430 20.23 -1.02 1.99
CA ARG A 430 19.75 -0.93 0.61
C ARG A 430 20.80 -0.29 -0.29
N ALA A 431 21.28 0.90 0.05
CA ALA A 431 22.30 1.63 -0.71
C ALA A 431 23.60 0.83 -0.86
N GLY A 432 24.01 0.11 0.19
CA GLY A 432 25.19 -0.76 0.22
C GLY A 432 25.10 -2.03 -0.64
N ARG A 433 23.97 -2.26 -1.33
CA ARG A 433 23.90 -3.28 -2.40
C ARG A 433 24.66 -2.81 -3.66
N ALA A 434 24.86 -1.51 -3.84
CA ALA A 434 25.56 -0.96 -4.99
C ALA A 434 27.06 -0.84 -4.72
N GLY A 435 27.88 -0.98 -5.76
CA GLY A 435 29.32 -0.73 -5.68
C GLY A 435 30.12 -1.84 -5.00
N ARG A 436 29.57 -3.06 -4.87
CA ARG A 436 30.30 -4.22 -4.35
C ARG A 436 31.41 -4.65 -5.31
N ARG A 437 32.48 -5.23 -4.76
CA ARG A 437 33.65 -5.78 -5.51
C ARG A 437 34.49 -4.74 -6.28
N GLY A 438 34.54 -3.49 -5.79
CA GLY A 438 35.50 -2.49 -6.28
C GLY A 438 35.06 -1.73 -7.54
N SER A 439 33.77 -1.68 -7.84
CA SER A 439 33.25 -0.72 -8.85
C SER A 439 33.58 0.70 -8.40
N SER A 440 34.23 1.49 -9.27
CA SER A 440 34.71 2.84 -8.94
C SER A 440 33.58 3.87 -8.78
N VAL A 441 32.40 3.60 -9.35
CA VAL A 441 31.24 4.49 -9.27
C VAL A 441 29.97 3.67 -9.10
N SER A 442 29.19 3.99 -8.07
CA SER A 442 27.84 3.49 -7.85
C SER A 442 26.86 4.66 -7.78
N THR A 443 25.62 4.42 -8.21
CA THR A 443 24.54 5.41 -8.17
C THR A 443 23.43 4.91 -7.26
N VAL A 444 23.10 5.72 -6.26
CA VAL A 444 21.96 5.49 -5.38
C VAL A 444 21.02 6.66 -5.55
N MET A 445 19.79 6.38 -5.95
CA MET A 445 18.77 7.39 -6.19
C MET A 445 17.63 7.22 -5.21
N THR A 446 17.24 8.28 -4.52
CA THR A 446 16.12 8.27 -3.58
C THR A 446 15.03 9.22 -4.07
N TYR A 447 13.83 8.67 -4.29
CA TYR A 447 12.66 9.46 -4.69
C TYR A 447 11.83 9.82 -3.47
N ALA A 448 11.91 11.08 -3.03
CA ALA A 448 11.08 11.58 -1.93
C ALA A 448 9.67 11.94 -2.45
N GLN A 449 8.65 11.34 -1.86
CA GLN A 449 7.25 11.67 -2.14
C GLN A 449 6.80 12.90 -1.34
N ASN A 450 5.54 13.32 -1.54
CA ASN A 450 4.95 14.43 -0.77
C ASN A 450 4.57 14.05 0.68
N GLY A 451 5.03 12.89 1.16
CA GLY A 451 4.81 12.44 2.53
C GLY A 451 5.65 13.29 3.51
N PRO A 452 5.13 13.63 4.71
CA PRO A 452 5.89 14.40 5.70
C PRO A 452 7.21 13.75 6.15
N HIS A 453 7.29 12.42 6.17
CA HIS A 453 8.53 11.68 6.42
C HIS A 453 9.56 11.96 5.31
N ASP A 454 9.15 11.73 4.06
CA ASP A 454 9.98 11.97 2.89
C ASP A 454 10.41 13.44 2.77
N ASN A 455 9.51 14.38 3.04
CA ASN A 455 9.80 15.81 3.00
C ASN A 455 10.84 16.22 4.07
N HIS A 456 10.74 15.68 5.28
CA HIS A 456 11.72 15.95 6.35
C HIS A 456 13.13 15.53 5.93
N TYR A 457 13.30 14.31 5.43
CA TYR A 457 14.60 13.80 5.01
C TYR A 457 15.06 14.36 3.66
N PHE A 458 14.14 14.80 2.81
CA PHE A 458 14.49 15.57 1.60
C PHE A 458 15.16 16.90 1.95
N LEU A 459 14.66 17.58 2.99
CA LEU A 459 15.27 18.81 3.52
C LEU A 459 16.52 18.54 4.39
N ASN A 460 16.61 17.36 5.00
CA ASN A 460 17.68 16.97 5.92
C ASN A 460 18.40 15.66 5.53
N PRO A 461 18.96 15.53 4.31
CA PRO A 461 19.44 14.25 3.78
C PRO A 461 20.62 13.66 4.56
N ARG A 462 21.42 14.50 5.24
CA ARG A 462 22.56 14.05 6.04
C ARG A 462 22.15 13.09 7.15
N GLN A 463 20.95 13.23 7.72
CA GLN A 463 20.48 12.38 8.82
C GLN A 463 20.29 10.93 8.37
N ILE A 464 19.64 10.70 7.22
CA ILE A 464 19.37 9.35 6.70
C ILE A 464 20.59 8.73 6.00
N ILE A 465 21.46 9.54 5.40
CA ILE A 465 22.63 9.05 4.64
C ILE A 465 23.84 8.81 5.55
N ALA A 466 24.12 9.75 6.47
CA ALA A 466 25.38 9.81 7.21
C ALA A 466 25.20 10.07 8.72
N GLY A 467 24.00 9.81 9.27
CA GLY A 467 23.80 9.80 10.72
C GLY A 467 24.68 8.76 11.42
N PRO A 468 24.75 8.75 12.76
CA PRO A 468 25.33 7.62 13.49
C PRO A 468 24.40 6.38 13.41
N PRO A 469 24.94 5.15 13.27
CA PRO A 469 24.16 3.93 13.43
C PRO A 469 23.76 3.71 14.90
N ARG A 470 22.74 2.88 15.13
CA ARG A 470 22.48 2.31 16.46
C ARG A 470 23.50 1.21 16.81
N ASN A 471 23.66 0.92 18.11
CA ASN A 471 24.59 -0.09 18.62
C ASN A 471 23.83 -1.40 18.88
N PRO A 472 23.95 -2.42 18.00
CA PRO A 472 23.18 -3.64 18.17
C PRO A 472 23.65 -4.42 19.41
N GLU A 473 22.73 -4.71 20.32
CA GLU A 473 22.95 -5.63 21.44
C GLU A 473 22.34 -7.01 21.13
N VAL A 474 23.13 -8.08 21.25
CA VAL A 474 22.65 -9.46 21.06
C VAL A 474 22.38 -10.11 22.41
N LYS A 475 21.12 -10.44 22.68
CA LYS A 475 20.71 -11.12 23.91
C LYS A 475 21.01 -12.62 23.83
N ILE A 476 21.83 -13.10 24.77
CA ILE A 476 22.27 -14.50 24.86
C ILE A 476 21.69 -15.21 26.10
N ASP A 477 20.73 -14.58 26.76
CA ASP A 477 20.30 -14.93 28.11
C ASP A 477 18.78 -15.13 28.26
N ASN A 478 18.03 -15.13 27.16
CA ASN A 478 16.56 -15.20 27.14
C ASN A 478 16.03 -16.61 27.51
N PRO A 479 15.34 -16.78 28.67
CA PRO A 479 14.83 -18.07 29.11
C PRO A 479 13.65 -18.58 28.27
N LYS A 480 12.85 -17.70 27.64
CA LYS A 480 11.70 -18.08 26.79
C LYS A 480 12.16 -18.79 25.51
N ILE A 481 13.21 -18.26 24.87
CA ILE A 481 13.85 -18.91 23.71
C ILE A 481 14.49 -20.23 24.14
N ALA A 482 15.21 -20.24 25.27
CA ALA A 482 15.81 -21.47 25.81
C ALA A 482 14.76 -22.56 26.05
N ARG A 483 13.60 -22.25 26.67
CA ARG A 483 12.50 -23.20 26.89
C ARG A 483 12.02 -23.84 25.59
N ARG A 484 11.83 -23.06 24.52
CA ARG A 484 11.43 -23.60 23.21
C ARG A 484 12.46 -24.58 22.65
N HIS A 485 13.75 -24.28 22.79
CA HIS A 485 14.82 -25.20 22.38
C HIS A 485 14.85 -26.46 23.24
N VAL A 486 14.63 -26.34 24.56
CA VAL A 486 14.49 -27.48 25.46
C VAL A 486 13.31 -28.36 25.04
N ASN A 487 12.14 -27.77 24.78
CA ASN A 487 10.94 -28.49 24.31
C ASN A 487 11.23 -29.27 23.01
N SER A 488 11.88 -28.61 22.05
CA SER A 488 12.28 -29.24 20.79
C SER A 488 13.23 -30.41 21.01
N PHE A 489 14.21 -30.26 21.91
CA PHE A 489 15.15 -31.31 22.25
C PHE A 489 14.46 -32.51 22.92
N LEU A 490 13.55 -32.26 23.86
CA LEU A 490 12.78 -33.30 24.56
C LEU A 490 11.92 -34.10 23.58
N LEU A 491 11.14 -33.42 22.73
CA LEU A 491 10.28 -34.05 21.74
C LEU A 491 11.08 -34.82 20.69
N GLN A 492 12.14 -34.23 20.14
CA GLN A 492 13.01 -34.91 19.17
C GLN A 492 13.64 -36.16 19.78
N THR A 493 14.18 -36.06 20.99
CA THR A 493 14.85 -37.19 21.66
C THR A 493 13.86 -38.31 21.94
N PHE A 494 12.68 -37.99 22.48
CA PHE A 494 11.62 -38.97 22.72
C PHE A 494 11.22 -39.71 21.45
N PHE A 495 10.90 -38.98 20.37
CA PHE A 495 10.46 -39.61 19.12
C PHE A 495 11.57 -40.46 18.51
N HIS A 496 12.82 -39.98 18.47
CA HIS A 496 13.94 -40.74 17.94
C HIS A 496 14.21 -42.02 18.75
N GLU A 497 14.33 -41.92 20.08
CA GLU A 497 14.57 -43.08 20.95
C GLU A 497 13.45 -44.11 20.79
N TYR A 498 12.19 -43.68 20.85
CA TYR A 498 11.05 -44.59 20.74
C TYR A 498 10.95 -45.24 19.36
N MET A 499 11.23 -44.50 18.28
CA MET A 499 11.23 -45.02 16.91
C MET A 499 12.36 -46.03 16.69
N ASP A 500 13.57 -45.77 17.20
CA ASP A 500 14.73 -46.64 17.07
C ASP A 500 14.56 -47.93 17.91
N GLU A 501 14.08 -47.82 19.15
CA GLU A 501 13.87 -48.96 20.06
C GLU A 501 12.74 -49.89 19.59
N ASN A 502 11.66 -49.33 19.04
CA ASN A 502 10.48 -50.09 18.63
C ASN A 502 10.42 -50.35 17.11
N ASN A 503 11.41 -49.87 16.35
CA ASN A 503 11.50 -49.99 14.89
C ASN A 503 10.23 -49.47 14.17
N ILE A 504 9.74 -48.30 14.61
CA ILE A 504 8.50 -47.68 14.11
C ILE A 504 8.84 -46.53 13.15
N LEU A 505 8.16 -46.47 12.01
CA LEU A 505 8.20 -45.32 11.09
C LEU A 505 6.97 -44.43 11.28
N VAL A 506 7.20 -43.14 11.53
CA VAL A 506 6.18 -42.08 11.65
C VAL A 506 6.14 -41.27 10.35
N GLY A 507 4.95 -40.82 9.91
CA GLY A 507 4.80 -39.97 8.72
C GLY A 507 4.74 -40.66 7.35
N GLY A 508 4.97 -41.98 7.25
CA GLY A 508 4.91 -42.72 5.98
C GLY A 508 6.07 -42.41 5.01
N SER A 509 6.04 -42.93 3.78
CA SER A 509 7.10 -42.74 2.76
C SER A 509 6.98 -41.40 2.02
N THR A 510 6.53 -40.33 2.68
CA THR A 510 6.34 -39.01 2.07
C THR A 510 7.47 -38.04 2.43
N SER A 511 7.86 -37.18 1.50
CA SER A 511 8.91 -36.16 1.67
C SER A 511 8.43 -34.88 2.38
N MET A 512 7.23 -34.90 2.99
CA MET A 512 6.64 -33.73 3.66
C MET A 512 7.08 -33.65 5.12
N LEU A 513 7.79 -32.59 5.49
CA LEU A 513 8.35 -32.38 6.83
C LEU A 513 7.27 -32.29 7.92
N SER A 514 6.11 -31.70 7.66
CA SER A 514 5.04 -31.52 8.64
C SER A 514 4.51 -32.83 9.23
N ARG A 515 4.65 -33.93 8.47
CA ARG A 515 4.23 -35.28 8.89
C ARG A 515 5.24 -36.03 9.75
N ALA A 516 6.40 -35.44 10.03
CA ALA A 516 7.49 -36.12 10.72
C ALA A 516 7.09 -36.67 12.10
N LEU A 517 6.19 -35.99 12.82
CA LEU A 517 5.71 -36.39 14.14
C LEU A 517 4.32 -37.07 14.14
N GLY A 518 3.70 -37.23 12.97
CA GLY A 518 2.35 -37.79 12.83
C GLY A 518 1.23 -36.82 13.20
N LYS A 519 0.02 -37.35 13.39
CA LYS A 519 -1.19 -36.54 13.61
C LYS A 519 -1.31 -36.06 15.06
N THR A 520 -1.89 -34.88 15.24
CA THR A 520 -2.16 -34.27 16.55
C THR A 520 -3.02 -35.17 17.44
N VAL A 521 -4.12 -35.71 16.89
CA VAL A 521 -5.04 -36.59 17.63
C VAL A 521 -4.39 -37.89 18.09
N ASP A 522 -3.48 -38.45 17.28
CA ASP A 522 -2.77 -39.69 17.62
C ASP A 522 -1.85 -39.48 18.82
N PHE A 523 -1.19 -38.33 18.91
CA PHE A 523 -0.33 -37.99 20.04
C PHE A 523 -1.15 -37.72 21.31
N PHE A 524 -2.22 -36.95 21.26
CA PHE A 524 -2.98 -36.62 22.47
C PHE A 524 -3.82 -37.77 23.02
N TYR A 525 -4.43 -38.58 22.15
CA TYR A 525 -5.42 -39.59 22.53
C TYR A 525 -5.03 -41.03 22.21
N GLY A 526 -3.88 -41.25 21.56
CA GLY A 526 -3.38 -42.60 21.28
C GLY A 526 -4.21 -43.37 20.24
N THR A 527 -4.93 -42.68 19.36
CA THR A 527 -5.73 -43.29 18.28
C THR A 527 -4.88 -44.01 17.23
N GLY A 528 -3.61 -43.65 17.11
CA GLY A 528 -2.62 -44.37 16.33
C GLY A 528 -2.06 -45.54 17.11
N ASN A 529 -2.14 -46.76 16.56
CA ASN A 529 -1.63 -48.02 17.15
C ASN A 529 -0.08 -48.10 17.28
N LYS A 530 0.61 -46.98 17.60
CA LYS A 530 2.07 -46.84 17.58
C LYS A 530 2.69 -46.46 18.93
N GLY A 531 1.92 -46.25 20.00
CA GLY A 531 2.42 -45.96 21.35
C GLY A 531 3.08 -44.59 21.56
N LEU A 532 3.23 -43.78 20.49
CA LEU A 532 3.71 -42.40 20.54
C LEU A 532 2.59 -41.45 20.95
N ASN A 533 2.28 -41.41 22.25
CA ASN A 533 1.23 -40.55 22.81
C ASN A 533 1.70 -39.74 24.03
N LEU A 534 0.88 -38.77 24.45
CA LEU A 534 1.16 -37.85 25.54
C LEU A 534 1.40 -38.57 26.88
N GLN A 535 0.72 -39.70 27.11
CA GLN A 535 0.91 -40.49 28.33
C GLN A 535 2.32 -41.10 28.37
N VAL A 536 2.72 -41.78 27.29
CA VAL A 536 4.07 -42.39 27.18
C VAL A 536 5.15 -41.31 27.20
N PHE A 537 4.91 -40.16 26.57
CA PHE A 537 5.81 -39.01 26.64
C PHE A 537 5.93 -38.45 28.08
N SER A 538 4.82 -38.35 28.80
CA SER A 538 4.80 -37.92 30.20
C SER A 538 5.59 -38.89 31.09
N ASP A 539 5.45 -40.19 30.88
CA ASP A 539 6.18 -41.20 31.64
C ASP A 539 7.68 -41.18 31.32
N TRP A 540 8.04 -40.95 30.05
CA TRP A 540 9.42 -40.76 29.62
C TRP A 540 10.05 -39.50 30.26
N ILE A 541 9.35 -38.35 30.28
CA ILE A 541 9.83 -37.13 30.96
C ILE A 541 10.05 -37.38 32.46
N ASN A 542 9.07 -38.00 33.13
CA ASN A 542 9.16 -38.28 34.56
C ASN A 542 10.38 -39.17 34.88
N THR A 543 10.66 -40.16 34.04
CA THR A 543 11.74 -41.14 34.26
C THR A 543 13.12 -40.64 33.83
N ARG A 544 13.21 -39.94 32.71
CA ARG A 544 14.50 -39.61 32.06
C ARG A 544 14.96 -38.18 32.30
N VAL A 545 14.04 -37.28 32.69
CA VAL A 545 14.33 -35.84 32.90
C VAL A 545 14.19 -35.45 34.36
N ILE A 546 13.08 -35.84 35.02
CA ILE A 546 12.74 -35.37 36.38
C ILE A 546 13.36 -36.27 37.46
N ALA A 547 13.44 -37.59 37.23
CA ALA A 547 14.03 -38.51 38.20
C ALA A 547 15.50 -38.16 38.47
N SER A 548 15.95 -38.43 39.71
CA SER A 548 17.31 -38.11 40.16
C SER A 548 18.42 -38.83 39.39
N ASP A 549 18.10 -39.93 38.71
CA ASP A 549 18.96 -40.74 37.86
C ASP A 549 18.75 -40.49 36.35
N GLY A 550 17.95 -39.49 35.98
CA GLY A 550 17.70 -39.11 34.58
C GLY A 550 18.92 -38.53 33.88
N ASP A 551 19.23 -39.03 32.68
CA ASP A 551 20.38 -38.61 31.87
C ASP A 551 20.11 -37.35 31.03
N ILE A 552 18.83 -37.05 30.75
CA ILE A 552 18.45 -36.01 29.79
C ILE A 552 18.68 -34.60 30.34
N ALA A 553 18.42 -34.37 31.63
CA ALA A 553 18.63 -33.05 32.24
C ALA A 553 20.10 -32.62 32.20
N ALA A 554 21.03 -33.55 32.42
CA ALA A 554 22.47 -33.31 32.28
C ALA A 554 22.84 -32.95 30.83
N ARG A 555 22.32 -33.71 29.85
CA ARG A 555 22.54 -33.42 28.42
C ARG A 555 22.03 -32.04 28.02
N ILE A 556 20.88 -31.60 28.54
CA ILE A 556 20.36 -30.24 28.31
C ILE A 556 21.30 -29.20 28.90
N SER A 557 21.77 -29.42 30.13
CA SER A 557 22.70 -28.50 30.80
C SER A 557 24.02 -28.33 30.04
N ASP A 558 24.49 -29.35 29.30
CA ASP A 558 25.77 -29.31 28.57
C ASP A 558 25.74 -28.34 27.37
N TRP A 559 24.63 -28.25 26.65
CA TRP A 559 24.50 -27.35 25.49
C TRP A 559 23.82 -26.02 25.80
N LEU A 560 23.16 -25.89 26.97
CA LEU A 560 22.51 -24.66 27.38
C LEU A 560 23.55 -23.61 27.84
N PRO A 561 23.57 -22.39 27.26
CA PRO A 561 24.54 -21.37 27.63
C PRO A 561 24.53 -21.01 29.11
N GLU A 562 25.70 -20.71 29.68
CA GLU A 562 25.80 -20.29 31.10
C GLU A 562 25.16 -18.93 31.37
N SER A 563 25.00 -18.11 30.33
CA SER A 563 24.43 -16.77 30.39
C SER A 563 22.91 -16.75 30.58
N ILE A 564 22.19 -17.88 30.45
CA ILE A 564 20.72 -17.89 30.56
C ILE A 564 20.27 -17.43 31.94
N ARG A 565 19.35 -16.46 31.98
CA ARG A 565 18.71 -15.98 33.22
C ARG A 565 17.74 -17.05 33.73
N THR A 566 18.21 -17.93 34.60
CA THR A 566 17.36 -18.90 35.32
C THR A 566 17.02 -18.46 36.75
N GLU A 567 17.61 -17.36 37.23
CA GLU A 567 17.36 -16.83 38.57
C GLU A 567 15.87 -16.51 38.80
N PRO A 568 15.33 -16.80 40.01
CA PRO A 568 16.04 -17.20 41.23
C PRO A 568 16.43 -18.69 41.32
N GLN A 569 16.13 -19.51 40.30
CA GLN A 569 16.36 -20.95 40.33
C GLN A 569 17.70 -21.35 39.68
N PRO A 570 18.42 -22.34 40.22
CA PRO A 570 19.58 -22.92 39.55
C PRO A 570 19.14 -23.71 38.31
N ARG A 571 20.02 -23.80 37.29
CA ARG A 571 19.77 -24.55 36.04
C ARG A 571 19.31 -25.99 36.27
N SER A 572 19.83 -26.64 37.30
CA SER A 572 19.47 -28.01 37.69
C SER A 572 18.00 -28.17 38.09
N GLU A 573 17.37 -27.10 38.58
CA GLU A 573 15.95 -27.09 38.96
C GLU A 573 15.08 -26.53 37.82
N TRP A 574 15.61 -25.57 37.08
CA TRP A 574 14.92 -24.93 35.96
C TRP A 574 14.66 -25.88 34.78
N ILE A 575 15.56 -26.82 34.47
CA ILE A 575 15.38 -27.76 33.36
C ILE A 575 14.20 -28.72 33.64
N PRO A 576 14.12 -29.39 34.81
CA PRO A 576 12.93 -30.14 35.20
C PRO A 576 11.64 -29.30 35.21
N ASP A 577 11.71 -28.05 35.70
CA ASP A 577 10.58 -27.11 35.68
C ASP A 577 10.09 -26.83 34.25
N ALA A 578 11.00 -26.55 33.32
CA ALA A 578 10.68 -26.35 31.91
C ALA A 578 10.00 -27.57 31.28
N ALA A 579 10.46 -28.78 31.61
CA ALA A 579 9.84 -30.02 31.13
C ALA A 579 8.43 -30.24 31.73
N LEU A 580 8.25 -29.93 33.01
CA LEU A 580 6.94 -30.02 33.68
C LEU A 580 5.96 -28.97 33.13
N HIS A 581 6.47 -27.77 32.84
CA HIS A 581 5.71 -26.71 32.18
C HIS A 581 5.22 -27.17 30.80
N LEU A 582 6.08 -27.78 29.98
CA LEU A 582 5.68 -28.36 28.70
C LEU A 582 4.55 -29.40 28.86
N LEU A 583 4.65 -30.31 29.82
CA LEU A 583 3.60 -31.28 30.09
C LEU A 583 2.28 -30.62 30.52
N THR A 584 2.36 -29.59 31.34
CA THR A 584 1.19 -28.84 31.82
C THR A 584 0.48 -28.16 30.65
N GLU A 585 1.23 -27.50 29.78
CA GLU A 585 0.68 -26.85 28.58
C GLU A 585 0.11 -27.87 27.59
N LEU A 586 0.79 -29.00 27.33
CA LEU A 586 0.25 -30.05 26.47
C LEU A 586 -1.07 -30.63 27.04
N ARG A 587 -1.17 -30.85 28.36
CA ARG A 587 -2.41 -31.33 28.99
C ARG A 587 -3.53 -30.28 28.98
N LYS A 588 -3.19 -28.99 29.02
CA LYS A 588 -4.16 -27.91 28.87
C LYS A 588 -4.69 -27.87 27.43
N LEU A 589 -3.80 -27.94 26.46
CA LEU A 589 -4.13 -27.98 25.04
C LEU A 589 -4.94 -29.22 24.66
N SER A 590 -4.64 -30.39 25.24
CA SER A 590 -5.42 -31.61 25.01
C SER A 590 -6.90 -31.43 25.35
N LYS A 591 -7.24 -30.66 26.39
CA LYS A 591 -8.65 -30.39 26.75
C LYS A 591 -9.39 -29.56 25.69
N THR A 592 -8.66 -28.84 24.85
CA THR A 592 -9.21 -27.92 23.83
C THR A 592 -9.53 -28.66 22.52
N ILE A 593 -8.85 -29.78 22.25
CA ILE A 593 -8.94 -30.54 20.99
C ILE A 593 -10.18 -31.45 20.95
N GLY A 594 -10.80 -31.73 22.11
CA GLY A 594 -11.96 -32.61 22.26
C GLY A 594 -11.58 -34.10 22.15
N ASP A 595 -12.04 -34.94 23.09
CA ASP A 595 -11.72 -36.37 23.10
C ASP A 595 -12.53 -37.13 22.03
N PRO A 596 -11.89 -37.69 20.99
CA PRO A 596 -12.58 -38.43 19.94
C PRO A 596 -13.19 -39.76 20.44
N ASN A 597 -12.85 -40.23 21.65
CA ASN A 597 -13.37 -41.45 22.26
C ASN A 597 -14.38 -41.21 23.41
N ALA A 598 -14.76 -39.96 23.69
CA ALA A 598 -15.72 -39.68 24.75
C ALA A 598 -17.13 -40.20 24.39
N ASP A 599 -17.71 -40.99 25.31
CA ASP A 599 -19.07 -41.53 25.21
C ASP A 599 -20.10 -40.36 25.26
N PRO A 600 -20.98 -40.18 24.26
CA PRO A 600 -21.94 -39.07 24.22
C PRO A 600 -22.87 -38.98 25.44
N ALA A 601 -22.96 -40.06 26.22
CA ALA A 601 -23.87 -40.20 27.35
C ALA A 601 -23.36 -39.64 28.70
N MET A 602 -22.10 -39.19 28.82
CA MET A 602 -21.54 -38.74 30.11
C MET A 602 -21.25 -37.23 30.23
N VAL A 603 -21.66 -36.41 29.25
CA VAL A 603 -21.63 -34.95 29.37
C VAL A 603 -23.02 -34.44 29.79
N GLU A 604 -23.38 -34.65 31.06
CA GLU A 604 -24.54 -33.95 31.63
C GLU A 604 -24.17 -32.48 31.86
N GLY A 605 -24.70 -31.59 31.02
CA GLY A 605 -24.70 -30.15 31.33
C GLY A 605 -24.47 -29.17 30.19
N SER A 606 -24.88 -29.43 28.95
CA SER A 606 -25.12 -28.37 27.97
C SER A 606 -26.13 -28.80 26.92
N SER A 607 -27.10 -27.93 26.67
CA SER A 607 -28.30 -28.11 25.86
C SER A 607 -28.11 -28.85 24.52
N THR A 608 -28.99 -29.83 24.33
CA THR A 608 -29.24 -30.64 23.15
C THR A 608 -29.50 -29.83 21.87
N ASN A 609 -28.75 -30.13 20.80
CA ASN A 609 -29.25 -30.12 19.43
C ASN A 609 -28.61 -31.30 18.67
N GLU A 610 -29.42 -32.32 18.41
CA GLU A 610 -29.04 -33.52 17.67
C GLU A 610 -28.96 -33.24 16.17
N GLY A 611 -27.81 -33.56 15.59
CA GLY A 611 -27.52 -33.56 14.16
C GLY A 611 -26.10 -34.04 13.96
N THR A 612 -25.93 -35.36 13.84
CA THR A 612 -24.66 -36.08 13.64
C THR A 612 -23.90 -35.60 12.40
N GLU A 613 -22.89 -34.74 12.62
CA GLU A 613 -21.68 -34.61 11.79
C GLU A 613 -20.48 -34.65 12.76
N GLU A 614 -19.83 -35.80 12.80
CA GLU A 614 -18.71 -36.13 13.70
C GLU A 614 -17.43 -35.37 13.32
N ALA A 615 -16.86 -34.68 14.30
CA ALA A 615 -15.41 -34.47 14.54
C ALA A 615 -14.49 -34.15 13.33
N GLU A 616 -14.60 -32.96 12.73
CA GLU A 616 -13.54 -32.33 11.93
C GLU A 616 -13.12 -30.97 12.53
N ASN A 617 -12.70 -30.94 13.79
CA ASN A 617 -12.23 -29.69 14.40
C ASN A 617 -11.00 -29.89 15.30
N THR A 618 -10.02 -30.67 14.83
CA THR A 618 -8.66 -30.51 15.34
C THR A 618 -8.09 -29.25 14.68
N GLU A 619 -7.85 -28.18 15.43
CA GLU A 619 -6.96 -27.11 14.97
C GLU A 619 -5.62 -27.77 14.62
N GLN A 620 -5.28 -27.79 13.33
CA GLN A 620 -4.10 -28.42 12.72
C GLN A 620 -4.01 -29.96 12.84
N GLU A 621 -4.13 -30.64 11.70
CA GLU A 621 -4.15 -32.11 11.61
C GLU A 621 -2.80 -32.75 12.00
N GLU A 622 -1.68 -32.09 11.70
CA GLU A 622 -0.32 -32.61 11.91
C GLU A 622 0.30 -32.04 13.21
N LEU A 623 0.89 -32.90 14.04
CA LEU A 623 1.39 -32.53 15.38
C LEU A 623 2.50 -31.47 15.31
N LEU A 624 3.39 -31.56 14.32
CA LEU A 624 4.50 -30.62 14.20
C LEU A 624 4.01 -29.19 13.93
N GLU A 625 2.99 -29.04 13.08
CA GLU A 625 2.35 -27.74 12.84
C GLU A 625 1.68 -27.25 14.13
N PHE A 626 0.91 -28.12 14.79
CA PHE A 626 0.21 -27.81 16.03
C PHE A 626 1.15 -27.23 17.10
N LEU A 627 2.32 -27.85 17.28
CA LEU A 627 3.32 -27.40 18.25
C LEU A 627 3.95 -26.04 17.88
N PHE A 628 4.12 -25.75 16.59
CA PHE A 628 4.58 -24.43 16.13
C PHE A 628 3.50 -23.36 16.33
N PHE A 629 2.24 -23.69 16.04
CA PHE A 629 1.11 -22.77 16.18
C PHE A 629 0.92 -22.30 17.62
N HIS A 630 1.04 -23.22 18.59
CA HIS A 630 0.99 -22.88 20.02
C HIS A 630 2.34 -22.35 20.59
N GLY A 631 3.34 -22.07 19.74
CA GLY A 631 4.59 -21.46 20.16
C GLY A 631 5.47 -22.32 21.08
N LEU A 632 5.26 -23.64 21.08
CA LEU A 632 5.98 -24.58 21.94
C LEU A 632 7.39 -24.91 21.40
N LEU A 633 7.61 -24.74 20.09
CA LEU A 633 8.87 -25.01 19.40
C LEU A 633 9.53 -23.73 18.84
N PRO A 634 10.85 -23.73 18.60
CA PRO A 634 11.54 -22.60 17.95
C PRO A 634 11.13 -22.54 16.47
N SER A 635 10.38 -21.52 16.10
CA SER A 635 10.00 -21.27 14.71
C SER A 635 10.96 -20.27 14.06
N TYR A 636 11.40 -20.57 12.83
CA TYR A 636 12.07 -19.60 11.95
C TYR A 636 11.05 -18.81 11.12
N ALA A 637 9.76 -19.20 11.14
CA ALA A 637 8.71 -18.59 10.35
C ALA A 637 8.20 -17.30 11.00
N PHE A 638 8.55 -16.17 10.39
CA PHE A 638 7.81 -14.91 10.48
C PHE A 638 6.40 -15.09 9.89
N PRO A 639 5.46 -14.19 10.24
CA PRO A 639 4.36 -14.34 11.23
C PRO A 639 3.69 -15.73 11.32
N THR A 640 3.15 -16.10 12.49
CA THR A 640 2.31 -17.31 12.67
C THR A 640 0.91 -17.14 12.07
N ASP A 641 0.33 -15.94 12.21
CA ASP A 641 -1.01 -15.63 11.74
C ASP A 641 -0.96 -15.01 10.34
N LEU A 642 -1.11 -15.86 9.32
CA LEU A 642 -1.04 -15.47 7.91
C LEU A 642 -2.39 -15.60 7.22
N THR A 643 -2.78 -14.56 6.49
CA THR A 643 -3.90 -14.58 5.56
C THR A 643 -3.39 -14.69 4.12
N SER A 644 -4.05 -15.52 3.32
CA SER A 644 -3.71 -15.68 1.89
C SER A 644 -4.63 -14.88 0.98
N PHE A 645 -4.11 -14.32 -0.11
CA PHE A 645 -4.93 -13.88 -1.25
C PHE A 645 -4.77 -14.90 -2.38
N LEU A 646 -5.83 -15.61 -2.77
CA LEU A 646 -5.76 -16.70 -3.74
C LEU A 646 -6.16 -16.26 -5.15
N VAL A 647 -5.28 -16.49 -6.12
CA VAL A 647 -5.59 -16.33 -7.55
C VAL A 647 -5.72 -17.72 -8.18
N GLU A 648 -6.93 -18.08 -8.59
CA GLU A 648 -7.26 -19.41 -9.12
C GLU A 648 -7.55 -19.37 -10.64
N LYS A 649 -7.11 -20.42 -11.36
CA LYS A 649 -7.49 -20.65 -12.77
C LYS A 649 -8.02 -22.07 -12.99
N PHE A 650 -8.86 -22.22 -14.02
CA PHE A 650 -9.25 -23.53 -14.52
C PHE A 650 -8.20 -24.00 -15.51
N GLU A 651 -7.57 -25.13 -15.21
CA GLU A 651 -6.65 -25.79 -16.11
C GLU A 651 -7.09 -27.23 -16.39
N ARG A 652 -6.64 -27.75 -17.53
CA ARG A 652 -6.94 -29.11 -17.94
C ARG A 652 -5.83 -30.02 -17.42
N GLY A 653 -6.15 -30.83 -16.41
CA GLY A 653 -5.20 -31.77 -15.83
C GLY A 653 -4.78 -32.87 -16.81
N SER A 654 -3.73 -33.62 -16.44
CA SER A 654 -3.18 -34.75 -17.20
C SER A 654 -4.24 -35.79 -17.59
N ASN A 655 -5.28 -35.98 -16.77
CA ASN A 655 -6.41 -36.87 -17.04
C ASN A 655 -7.53 -36.25 -17.91
N LYS A 656 -7.28 -35.14 -18.60
CA LYS A 656 -8.25 -34.35 -19.41
C LYS A 656 -9.44 -33.76 -18.63
N ASN A 657 -9.49 -33.91 -17.31
CA ASN A 657 -10.47 -33.28 -16.42
C ASN A 657 -10.07 -31.83 -16.10
N TRP A 658 -11.08 -30.97 -15.91
CA TRP A 658 -10.88 -29.57 -15.51
C TRP A 658 -10.67 -29.50 -14.00
N LYS A 659 -9.53 -28.95 -13.58
CA LYS A 659 -9.15 -28.77 -12.18
C LYS A 659 -8.92 -27.29 -11.89
N VAL A 660 -9.30 -26.84 -10.69
CA VAL A 660 -8.95 -25.51 -10.21
C VAL A 660 -7.52 -25.59 -9.68
N THR A 661 -6.64 -24.76 -10.24
CA THR A 661 -5.23 -24.68 -9.84
C THR A 661 -4.96 -23.28 -9.31
N VAL A 662 -4.24 -23.22 -8.19
CA VAL A 662 -3.78 -21.95 -7.61
C VAL A 662 -2.62 -21.46 -8.45
N VAL A 663 -2.76 -20.28 -9.06
CA VAL A 663 -1.71 -19.67 -9.88
C VAL A 663 -0.74 -18.91 -9.00
N GLU A 664 -1.28 -18.14 -8.05
CA GLU A 664 -0.54 -17.31 -7.11
C GLU A 664 -1.23 -17.35 -5.73
N ARG A 665 -0.42 -17.37 -4.66
CA ARG A 665 -0.88 -17.33 -3.26
C ARG A 665 -0.05 -16.34 -2.42
N PRO A 666 -0.17 -15.03 -2.65
CA PRO A 666 0.48 -14.06 -1.78
C PRO A 666 -0.07 -14.11 -0.35
N GLN A 667 0.82 -14.23 0.64
CA GLN A 667 0.49 -14.34 2.07
C GLN A 667 0.95 -13.12 2.87
N GLN A 668 0.12 -12.59 3.75
CA GLN A 668 0.42 -11.41 4.57
C GLN A 668 0.01 -11.65 6.03
N SER A 669 0.63 -10.97 7.00
CA SER A 669 0.14 -10.99 8.39
C SER A 669 -1.32 -10.49 8.44
N ILE A 670 -2.17 -11.11 9.28
CA ILE A 670 -3.60 -10.76 9.33
C ILE A 670 -3.77 -9.26 9.60
N GLU A 671 -3.04 -8.69 10.57
CA GLU A 671 -3.06 -7.26 10.89
C GLU A 671 -2.91 -6.34 9.67
N LYS A 672 -1.99 -6.67 8.75
CA LYS A 672 -1.78 -5.90 7.52
C LYS A 672 -2.80 -6.26 6.45
N ALA A 673 -3.17 -7.54 6.34
CA ALA A 673 -4.15 -8.04 5.39
C ALA A 673 -5.54 -7.43 5.61
N LEU A 674 -5.92 -7.14 6.87
CA LEU A 674 -7.16 -6.46 7.20
C LEU A 674 -7.31 -5.11 6.49
N SER A 675 -6.22 -4.43 6.14
CA SER A 675 -6.24 -3.17 5.39
C SER A 675 -5.85 -3.35 3.91
N GLU A 676 -4.81 -4.15 3.62
CA GLU A 676 -4.28 -4.35 2.26
C GLU A 676 -5.16 -5.23 1.39
N TYR A 677 -5.87 -6.19 1.99
CA TYR A 677 -6.73 -7.13 1.29
C TYR A 677 -8.23 -6.91 1.56
N ALA A 678 -8.59 -5.83 2.27
CA ALA A 678 -9.99 -5.49 2.54
C ALA A 678 -10.86 -5.51 1.27
N PRO A 679 -12.14 -5.92 1.35
CA PRO A 679 -13.08 -5.86 0.23
C PRO A 679 -13.09 -4.48 -0.45
N GLY A 680 -13.11 -4.47 -1.80
CA GLY A 680 -13.04 -3.25 -2.60
C GLY A 680 -11.63 -2.70 -2.83
N ARG A 681 -10.59 -3.25 -2.17
CA ARG A 681 -9.19 -2.86 -2.37
C ARG A 681 -8.64 -3.41 -3.69
N LEU A 682 -7.75 -2.64 -4.33
CA LEU A 682 -7.00 -3.11 -5.50
C LEU A 682 -5.66 -3.71 -5.10
N ILE A 683 -5.41 -4.93 -5.55
CA ILE A 683 -4.19 -5.70 -5.29
C ILE A 683 -3.52 -5.97 -6.63
N VAL A 684 -2.22 -5.72 -6.70
CA VAL A 684 -1.40 -6.10 -7.84
C VAL A 684 -0.62 -7.37 -7.52
N VAL A 685 -0.78 -8.39 -8.35
CA VAL A 685 -0.06 -9.67 -8.25
C VAL A 685 0.43 -10.04 -9.65
N ASN A 686 1.74 -10.22 -9.82
CA ASN A 686 2.34 -10.67 -11.08
C ASN A 686 1.82 -9.88 -12.31
N LYS A 687 1.89 -8.54 -12.22
CA LYS A 687 1.44 -7.58 -13.25
C LYS A 687 -0.07 -7.58 -13.53
N GLU A 688 -0.89 -8.33 -12.78
CA GLU A 688 -2.36 -8.29 -12.81
C GLU A 688 -2.93 -7.46 -11.67
N THR A 689 -3.94 -6.64 -11.96
CA THR A 689 -4.74 -5.96 -10.94
C THR A 689 -5.97 -6.78 -10.64
N TYR A 690 -6.27 -6.97 -9.37
CA TYR A 690 -7.47 -7.63 -8.88
C TYR A 690 -8.18 -6.71 -7.89
N ARG A 691 -9.51 -6.67 -7.92
CA ARG A 691 -10.30 -6.14 -6.80
C ARG A 691 -10.55 -7.27 -5.83
N THR A 692 -10.37 -7.05 -4.54
CA THR A 692 -10.85 -8.02 -3.56
C THR A 692 -12.37 -8.02 -3.54
N GLY A 693 -12.98 -9.19 -3.74
CA GLY A 693 -14.43 -9.38 -3.74
C GLY A 693 -14.89 -10.67 -3.07
N GLY A 694 -13.99 -11.38 -2.37
CA GLY A 694 -14.36 -12.57 -1.61
C GLY A 694 -13.54 -12.73 -0.32
N VAL A 695 -14.19 -13.22 0.72
CA VAL A 695 -13.60 -13.57 2.03
C VAL A 695 -14.10 -14.96 2.41
N VAL A 696 -13.17 -15.92 2.56
CA VAL A 696 -13.50 -17.34 2.77
C VAL A 696 -12.55 -18.00 3.78
N ALA A 697 -12.95 -19.16 4.30
CA ALA A 697 -12.09 -20.01 5.11
C ALA A 697 -11.05 -20.73 4.23
N SER A 698 -9.96 -21.18 4.84
CA SER A 698 -8.90 -21.98 4.22
C SER A 698 -9.35 -23.43 4.01
N VAL A 699 -10.31 -23.63 3.12
CA VAL A 699 -10.86 -24.95 2.76
C VAL A 699 -10.41 -25.40 1.38
N LEU A 700 -10.56 -26.70 1.09
CA LEU A 700 -10.21 -27.27 -0.20
C LEU A 700 -11.08 -26.69 -1.34
N PRO A 701 -10.57 -26.56 -2.58
CA PRO A 701 -11.34 -26.02 -3.71
C PRO A 701 -12.62 -26.79 -4.07
N ILE A 702 -12.74 -28.04 -3.60
CA ILE A 702 -13.92 -28.91 -3.78
C ILE A 702 -15.09 -28.44 -2.91
N GLU A 703 -14.82 -27.75 -1.80
CA GLU A 703 -15.86 -27.23 -0.91
C GLU A 703 -16.65 -26.10 -1.59
N HIS A 704 -17.99 -26.25 -1.55
CA HIS A 704 -18.90 -25.37 -2.27
C HIS A 704 -19.14 -24.05 -1.55
N ASP A 705 -19.42 -24.09 -0.25
CA ASP A 705 -19.74 -22.93 0.58
C ASP A 705 -18.55 -22.62 1.50
N ARG A 706 -17.55 -21.96 0.91
CA ARG A 706 -16.23 -21.76 1.53
C ARG A 706 -16.21 -20.73 2.66
N ALA A 707 -17.26 -19.90 2.80
CA ALA A 707 -17.32 -18.88 3.85
C ALA A 707 -18.06 -19.34 5.11
N GLU A 708 -18.90 -20.37 5.00
CA GLU A 708 -19.72 -20.85 6.11
C GLU A 708 -18.92 -21.14 7.39
N PRO A 709 -17.70 -21.74 7.33
CA PRO A 709 -16.89 -21.95 8.53
C PRO A 709 -16.50 -20.66 9.27
N LEU A 710 -16.31 -19.54 8.55
CA LEU A 710 -15.96 -18.25 9.17
C LEU A 710 -17.12 -17.70 10.02
N PHE A 711 -18.35 -17.82 9.51
CA PHE A 711 -19.55 -17.32 10.19
C PHE A 711 -19.96 -18.17 11.38
N ARG A 712 -19.72 -19.50 11.31
CA ARG A 712 -19.86 -20.40 12.47
C ARG A 712 -18.94 -20.01 13.63
N LYS A 713 -17.77 -19.42 13.32
CA LYS A 713 -16.77 -18.94 14.30
C LYS A 713 -16.84 -17.41 14.53
N SER A 714 -17.91 -16.75 14.10
CA SER A 714 -18.05 -15.29 14.27
C SER A 714 -18.09 -14.90 15.74
N ARG A 715 -17.55 -13.71 16.04
CA ARG A 715 -17.52 -13.10 17.38
C ARG A 715 -18.37 -11.84 17.37
N ILE A 716 -18.98 -11.49 18.51
CA ILE A 716 -19.68 -10.22 18.66
C ILE A 716 -18.73 -9.23 19.31
N LEU A 717 -18.47 -8.11 18.62
CA LEU A 717 -17.71 -6.99 19.15
C LEU A 717 -18.68 -5.94 19.70
N ILE A 718 -18.59 -5.65 21.00
CA ILE A 718 -19.34 -4.56 21.64
C ILE A 718 -18.39 -3.40 21.86
N HIS A 719 -18.70 -2.24 21.27
CA HIS A 719 -17.80 -1.09 21.32
C HIS A 719 -18.55 0.25 21.29
N CYS A 720 -17.82 1.33 21.57
CA CYS A 720 -18.31 2.69 21.42
C CYS A 720 -17.71 3.36 20.17
N GLU A 721 -18.53 4.07 19.39
CA GLU A 721 -18.05 4.85 18.25
C GLU A 721 -17.46 6.22 18.64
N ASN A 722 -17.73 6.68 19.87
CA ASN A 722 -17.33 8.01 20.32
C ASN A 722 -16.08 8.04 21.22
N CYS A 723 -15.64 6.89 21.74
CA CYS A 723 -14.48 6.76 22.63
C CYS A 723 -13.75 5.43 22.44
N SER A 724 -12.64 5.22 23.16
CA SER A 724 -11.80 4.02 23.05
C SER A 724 -12.40 2.73 23.67
N TYR A 725 -13.65 2.74 24.13
CA TYR A 725 -14.24 1.61 24.85
C TYR A 725 -14.54 0.41 23.93
N VAL A 726 -13.98 -0.73 24.30
CA VAL A 726 -14.27 -2.05 23.73
C VAL A 726 -14.48 -3.02 24.90
N GLN A 727 -15.58 -3.76 24.88
CA GLN A 727 -15.88 -4.74 25.91
C GLN A 727 -15.07 -6.03 25.70
N ASP A 728 -14.80 -6.73 26.79
CA ASP A 728 -14.26 -8.10 26.78
C ASP A 728 -15.03 -9.02 25.81
N LEU A 729 -14.28 -9.73 24.96
CA LEU A 729 -14.81 -10.58 23.88
C LEU A 729 -15.46 -11.87 24.40
N ASP A 730 -15.13 -12.29 25.62
CA ASP A 730 -15.70 -13.48 26.24
C ASP A 730 -17.07 -13.21 26.89
N ARG A 731 -17.47 -11.94 27.02
CA ARG A 731 -18.82 -11.54 27.44
C ARG A 731 -19.69 -11.18 26.24
N ALA A 732 -20.65 -12.04 25.94
CA ALA A 732 -21.58 -11.83 24.81
C ALA A 732 -22.77 -10.90 25.13
N ASP A 733 -23.04 -10.62 26.40
CA ASP A 733 -24.24 -9.88 26.82
C ASP A 733 -23.97 -8.37 27.01
N LEU A 734 -24.92 -7.55 26.53
CA LEU A 734 -25.03 -6.14 26.88
C LEU A 734 -25.67 -6.03 28.26
N ASP A 735 -24.87 -5.85 29.31
CA ASP A 735 -25.40 -5.55 30.64
C ASP A 735 -26.03 -4.13 30.68
N ASP A 736 -25.49 -3.18 29.89
CA ASP A 736 -25.92 -1.78 29.81
C ASP A 736 -25.85 -1.26 28.36
N VAL A 737 -26.85 -0.45 27.94
CA VAL A 737 -26.90 0.16 26.58
C VAL A 737 -25.99 1.39 26.48
N ALA A 738 -25.61 1.99 27.61
CA ALA A 738 -24.79 3.19 27.69
C ALA A 738 -23.32 2.86 27.93
N CYS A 739 -22.43 3.49 27.17
CA CYS A 739 -20.99 3.36 27.33
C CYS A 739 -20.56 3.85 28.72
N PRO A 740 -19.83 3.06 29.51
CA PRO A 740 -19.47 3.43 30.87
C PRO A 740 -18.43 4.57 30.92
N VAL A 741 -17.74 4.86 29.81
CA VAL A 741 -16.75 5.94 29.69
C VAL A 741 -17.40 7.27 29.32
N CYS A 742 -18.13 7.31 28.20
CA CYS A 742 -18.64 8.57 27.64
C CYS A 742 -20.17 8.70 27.63
N ALA A 743 -20.89 7.69 28.13
CA ALA A 743 -22.36 7.60 28.16
C ALA A 743 -23.06 7.61 26.79
N SER A 744 -22.32 7.49 25.67
CA SER A 744 -22.89 7.29 24.33
C SER A 744 -23.43 5.86 24.18
N THR A 745 -24.33 5.61 23.23
CA THR A 745 -24.89 4.28 22.98
C THR A 745 -23.79 3.30 22.52
N LEU A 746 -23.75 2.11 23.13
CA LEU A 746 -22.88 1.02 22.67
C LEU A 746 -23.47 0.36 21.42
N THR A 747 -22.61 0.02 20.48
CA THR A 747 -22.97 -0.70 19.25
C THR A 747 -22.39 -2.10 19.27
N GLN A 748 -23.15 -3.05 18.73
CA GLN A 748 -22.72 -4.44 18.55
C GLN A 748 -22.55 -4.71 17.07
N HIS A 749 -21.41 -5.29 16.70
CA HIS A 749 -21.17 -5.75 15.33
C HIS A 749 -20.64 -7.17 15.34
N ALA A 750 -21.14 -8.01 14.43
CA ALA A 750 -20.54 -9.30 14.18
C ALA A 750 -19.16 -9.09 13.53
N MET A 751 -18.19 -9.88 13.95
CA MET A 751 -16.81 -9.83 13.50
C MET A 751 -16.36 -11.23 13.07
N ILE A 752 -15.73 -11.32 11.91
CA ILE A 752 -15.11 -12.55 11.41
C ILE A 752 -13.60 -12.37 11.26
N ILE A 753 -12.85 -13.46 11.45
CA ILE A 753 -11.40 -13.47 11.23
C ILE A 753 -11.14 -14.03 9.83
N PRO A 754 -10.61 -13.23 8.88
CA PRO A 754 -10.42 -13.68 7.51
C PRO A 754 -9.18 -14.57 7.35
N GLU A 755 -9.39 -15.78 6.83
CA GLU A 755 -8.29 -16.73 6.54
C GLU A 755 -7.80 -16.62 5.08
N VAL A 756 -8.72 -16.36 4.15
CA VAL A 756 -8.43 -16.24 2.72
C VAL A 756 -9.25 -15.13 2.07
N PHE A 757 -8.58 -14.29 1.27
CA PHE A 757 -9.21 -13.31 0.39
C PHE A 757 -9.15 -13.78 -1.08
N LEU A 758 -10.16 -13.39 -1.87
CA LEU A 758 -10.31 -13.77 -3.27
C LEU A 758 -10.59 -12.56 -4.16
N PRO A 759 -10.14 -12.61 -5.43
CA PRO A 759 -10.50 -11.61 -6.42
C PRO A 759 -11.99 -11.67 -6.74
N GLU A 760 -12.58 -10.50 -6.99
CA GLU A 760 -13.95 -10.38 -7.48
C GLU A 760 -14.14 -11.21 -8.77
N GLU A 761 -15.17 -12.06 -8.78
CA GLU A 761 -15.49 -13.00 -9.87
C GLU A 761 -14.33 -13.93 -10.30
N GLY A 762 -13.26 -14.07 -9.52
CA GLY A 762 -12.13 -14.93 -9.89
C GLY A 762 -11.34 -14.43 -11.11
N ARG A 763 -11.35 -13.12 -11.39
CA ARG A 763 -10.72 -12.53 -12.59
C ARG A 763 -9.92 -11.27 -12.28
N SER A 764 -8.95 -10.97 -13.15
CA SER A 764 -8.28 -9.66 -13.14
C SER A 764 -9.16 -8.57 -13.75
N LEU A 765 -8.94 -7.35 -13.29
CA LEU A 765 -9.64 -6.17 -13.77
C LEU A 765 -9.09 -5.69 -15.12
N ARG A 766 -9.91 -4.88 -15.80
CA ARG A 766 -9.46 -4.08 -16.93
C ARG A 766 -8.55 -2.95 -16.44
N GLU A 767 -7.71 -2.41 -17.32
CA GLU A 767 -6.68 -1.44 -16.94
C GLU A 767 -7.23 -0.04 -16.61
N ASP A 768 -8.41 0.28 -17.13
CA ASP A 768 -9.14 1.52 -16.90
C ASP A 768 -9.91 1.51 -15.58
N ASP A 769 -10.20 0.32 -15.04
CA ASP A 769 -10.83 0.19 -13.72
C ASP A 769 -9.80 0.44 -12.61
N ARG A 770 -9.90 1.63 -12.02
CA ARG A 770 -9.04 2.10 -10.91
C ARG A 770 -9.85 2.41 -9.65
N GLU A 771 -11.14 2.14 -9.66
CA GLU A 771 -12.00 2.37 -8.50
C GLU A 771 -11.58 1.44 -7.38
N GLN A 772 -11.46 1.99 -6.18
CA GLN A 772 -11.05 1.22 -5.02
C GLN A 772 -11.56 1.89 -3.76
N GLU A 773 -11.90 1.07 -2.78
CA GLU A 773 -12.14 1.54 -1.42
C GLU A 773 -10.86 1.42 -0.59
N ILE A 774 -10.65 2.39 0.30
CA ILE A 774 -9.50 2.40 1.20
C ILE A 774 -10.02 2.42 2.63
N THR A 775 -9.83 1.30 3.32
CA THR A 775 -10.17 1.14 4.74
C THR A 775 -8.92 0.70 5.50
N TYR A 776 -8.88 1.01 6.80
CA TYR A 776 -7.74 0.72 7.65
C TYR A 776 -8.21 -0.01 8.90
N ALA A 777 -7.42 -0.98 9.34
CA ALA A 777 -7.57 -1.60 10.64
C ALA A 777 -7.21 -0.60 11.76
N THR A 778 -7.88 -0.74 12.89
CA THR A 778 -7.54 -0.03 14.13
C THR A 778 -6.16 -0.46 14.64
N MET A 779 -5.58 0.30 15.57
CA MET A 779 -4.49 -0.25 16.38
C MET A 779 -5.06 -1.33 17.31
N ALA A 780 -4.22 -2.23 17.80
CA ALA A 780 -4.68 -3.29 18.70
C ALA A 780 -5.28 -2.69 19.97
N GLN A 781 -6.52 -3.05 20.25
CA GLN A 781 -7.32 -2.58 21.36
C GLN A 781 -7.24 -3.62 22.47
N PHE A 782 -6.99 -3.16 23.70
CA PHE A 782 -7.06 -4.02 24.88
C PHE A 782 -8.47 -3.95 25.46
N PRO A 783 -9.28 -5.02 25.36
CA PRO A 783 -10.65 -5.01 25.86
C PRO A 783 -10.73 -4.66 27.35
N VAL A 784 -11.78 -3.95 27.76
CA VAL A 784 -12.00 -3.54 29.15
C VAL A 784 -12.80 -4.65 29.87
N PRO A 785 -12.26 -5.27 30.94
CA PRO A 785 -13.04 -6.18 31.78
C PRO A 785 -14.07 -5.36 32.56
N VAL A 786 -15.34 -5.75 32.48
CA VAL A 786 -16.42 -5.04 33.17
C VAL A 786 -16.66 -5.66 34.54
N GLY A 787 -16.39 -4.91 35.60
CA GLY A 787 -16.71 -5.31 36.99
C GLY A 787 -15.68 -6.21 37.68
N THR A 788 -14.53 -6.45 37.06
CA THR A 788 -13.37 -7.14 37.66
C THR A 788 -12.09 -6.40 37.27
N ASP A 789 -11.20 -6.14 38.23
CA ASP A 789 -9.83 -5.70 37.92
C ASP A 789 -9.00 -6.97 37.72
N ASP A 790 -8.68 -7.27 36.46
CA ASP A 790 -8.00 -8.49 36.03
C ASP A 790 -6.48 -8.32 35.99
N LEU A 791 -5.98 -7.16 36.42
CA LEU A 791 -4.57 -6.82 36.37
C LEU A 791 -3.77 -7.51 37.47
N PRO A 792 -2.49 -7.82 37.21
CA PRO A 792 -1.56 -8.24 38.26
C PRO A 792 -1.41 -7.15 39.33
N ASN A 793 -0.74 -7.49 40.45
CA ASN A 793 -0.40 -6.51 41.47
C ASN A 793 0.32 -5.30 40.85
N LEU A 794 -0.30 -4.13 40.98
CA LEU A 794 0.23 -2.86 40.49
C LEU A 794 1.41 -2.42 41.35
N ILE A 795 2.52 -2.05 40.71
CA ILE A 795 3.73 -1.54 41.33
C ILE A 795 3.73 -0.02 41.20
N GLU A 796 3.92 0.69 42.32
CA GLU A 796 4.00 2.14 42.38
C GLU A 796 5.32 2.65 41.76
N VAL A 797 5.23 3.66 40.89
CA VAL A 797 6.39 4.29 40.22
C VAL A 797 6.38 5.81 40.35
N GLY A 798 5.21 6.41 40.55
CA GLY A 798 5.06 7.82 40.87
C GLY A 798 3.80 8.06 41.68
N ASP A 799 3.58 9.31 42.09
CA ASP A 799 2.53 9.68 43.05
C ASP A 799 1.11 9.33 42.59
N CYS A 800 0.89 9.28 41.27
CA CYS A 800 -0.38 8.94 40.64
C CYS A 800 -0.19 7.90 39.52
N LEU A 801 0.95 7.21 39.48
CA LEU A 801 1.35 6.30 38.40
C LEU A 801 1.75 4.93 38.95
N HIS A 802 1.09 3.91 38.42
CA HIS A 802 1.38 2.52 38.69
C HIS A 802 1.65 1.76 37.40
N PHE A 803 2.34 0.63 37.49
CA PHE A 803 2.51 -0.26 36.35
C PHE A 803 2.33 -1.74 36.71
N ALA A 804 2.04 -2.54 35.70
CA ALA A 804 2.10 -3.99 35.77
C ALA A 804 2.62 -4.57 34.45
N VAL A 805 3.30 -5.71 34.54
CA VAL A 805 3.63 -6.53 33.38
C VAL A 805 2.71 -7.74 33.38
N ALA A 806 2.05 -7.98 32.27
CA ALA A 806 1.13 -9.09 32.08
C ALA A 806 1.50 -9.88 30.83
N THR A 807 1.58 -11.20 30.95
CA THR A 807 1.83 -12.11 29.83
C THR A 807 0.52 -12.66 29.27
N ASP A 808 0.55 -13.10 28.01
CA ASP A 808 -0.56 -13.78 27.33
C ASP A 808 -1.90 -13.02 27.35
N ARG A 809 -1.87 -11.69 27.20
CA ARG A 809 -3.09 -10.86 27.14
C ARG A 809 -3.66 -10.81 25.74
N GLN A 810 -4.99 -10.94 25.65
CA GLN A 810 -5.70 -10.91 24.39
C GLN A 810 -5.93 -9.47 23.92
N LEU A 811 -5.50 -9.18 22.70
CA LEU A 811 -5.75 -7.93 22.01
C LEU A 811 -6.59 -8.17 20.75
N VAL A 812 -7.32 -7.14 20.33
CA VAL A 812 -8.16 -7.18 19.13
C VAL A 812 -7.85 -6.04 18.18
N THR A 813 -7.65 -6.38 16.91
CA THR A 813 -7.47 -5.43 15.80
C THR A 813 -8.64 -5.58 14.85
N VAL A 814 -9.27 -4.48 14.43
CA VAL A 814 -10.52 -4.53 13.65
C VAL A 814 -10.47 -3.54 12.50
N ASN A 815 -10.83 -3.98 11.29
CA ASN A 815 -11.23 -3.09 10.22
C ASN A 815 -12.76 -2.97 10.22
N LYS A 816 -13.23 -1.78 10.58
CA LYS A 816 -14.66 -1.46 10.69
C LYS A 816 -15.32 -1.11 9.35
N GLY A 817 -14.58 -1.16 8.23
CA GLY A 817 -15.10 -0.77 6.92
C GLY A 817 -15.09 0.75 6.67
N PRO A 818 -15.70 1.20 5.56
CA PRO A 818 -15.74 2.62 5.19
C PRO A 818 -16.56 3.43 6.19
N LEU A 819 -16.14 4.68 6.42
CA LEU A 819 -16.86 5.64 7.26
C LEU A 819 -17.89 6.39 6.39
N ARG A 820 -19.18 6.25 6.71
CA ARG A 820 -20.31 6.93 6.02
C ARG A 820 -21.21 7.58 7.06
N GLU A 821 -21.62 8.82 6.82
CA GLU A 821 -22.57 9.55 7.68
C GLU A 821 -22.24 9.43 9.20
N GLU A 822 -20.96 9.58 9.54
CA GLU A 822 -20.42 9.54 10.91
C GLU A 822 -20.36 8.16 11.60
N ALA A 823 -20.71 7.06 10.91
CA ALA A 823 -20.58 5.69 11.42
C ALA A 823 -19.82 4.77 10.47
N HIS A 824 -19.26 3.69 11.01
CA HIS A 824 -18.59 2.67 10.22
C HIS A 824 -19.60 1.65 9.67
N ASP A 825 -19.60 1.45 8.35
CA ASP A 825 -20.63 0.67 7.63
C ASP A 825 -20.26 -0.82 7.47
N GLY A 826 -19.13 -1.27 8.04
CA GLY A 826 -18.68 -2.66 7.96
C GLY A 826 -18.46 -3.17 6.53
N PHE A 827 -18.57 -4.49 6.37
CA PHE A 827 -18.50 -5.16 5.08
C PHE A 827 -19.68 -6.12 4.93
N TRP A 828 -20.35 -6.06 3.78
CA TRP A 828 -21.41 -7.01 3.45
C TRP A 828 -20.81 -8.27 2.85
N ILE A 829 -20.93 -9.39 3.54
CA ILE A 829 -20.33 -10.66 3.12
C ILE A 829 -21.41 -11.76 3.09
N CYS A 830 -21.46 -12.53 2.00
CA CYS A 830 -22.36 -13.66 1.87
C CYS A 830 -21.91 -14.81 2.79
N GLU A 831 -22.80 -15.27 3.65
CA GLU A 831 -22.50 -16.29 4.68
C GLU A 831 -22.08 -17.64 4.11
N LYS A 832 -22.50 -17.95 2.87
CA LYS A 832 -22.20 -19.22 2.20
C LYS A 832 -20.95 -19.15 1.35
N CYS A 833 -20.96 -18.25 0.36
CA CYS A 833 -19.88 -18.19 -0.65
C CYS A 833 -18.82 -17.13 -0.38
N GLY A 834 -19.05 -16.23 0.57
CA GLY A 834 -18.05 -15.21 0.91
C GLY A 834 -17.95 -14.06 -0.07
N TYR A 835 -18.86 -13.91 -1.04
CA TYR A 835 -18.92 -12.71 -1.88
C TYR A 835 -18.98 -11.47 -0.97
N ALA A 836 -18.06 -10.54 -1.16
CA ALA A 836 -17.86 -9.41 -0.27
C ALA A 836 -17.98 -8.09 -1.02
N THR A 837 -18.75 -7.15 -0.46
CA THR A 837 -18.94 -5.79 -1.01
C THR A 837 -18.99 -4.74 0.10
N VAL A 838 -18.58 -3.53 -0.25
CA VAL A 838 -18.64 -2.31 0.58
C VAL A 838 -19.91 -1.48 0.32
N ASN A 839 -20.62 -1.79 -0.76
CA ASN A 839 -21.88 -1.16 -1.13
C ASN A 839 -23.05 -2.07 -0.75
N ASP A 840 -24.27 -1.59 -0.97
CA ASP A 840 -25.47 -2.39 -0.74
C ASP A 840 -25.36 -3.76 -1.43
N PRO A 841 -25.66 -4.86 -0.70
CA PRO A 841 -25.54 -6.19 -1.27
C PRO A 841 -26.61 -6.42 -2.35
N PRO A 842 -26.32 -7.26 -3.36
CA PRO A 842 -27.29 -7.60 -4.39
C PRO A 842 -28.53 -8.27 -3.80
N GLN A 843 -29.71 -7.84 -4.26
CA GLN A 843 -30.99 -8.44 -3.88
C GLN A 843 -31.18 -9.78 -4.62
N GLY A 844 -30.99 -10.90 -3.93
CA GLY A 844 -31.22 -12.25 -4.45
C GLY A 844 -29.95 -13.02 -4.85
N ALA A 845 -30.05 -13.84 -5.90
CA ALA A 845 -28.94 -14.71 -6.32
C ALA A 845 -27.79 -13.88 -6.91
N HIS A 846 -26.56 -14.19 -6.51
CA HIS A 846 -25.35 -13.45 -6.88
C HIS A 846 -24.26 -14.41 -7.35
N THR A 847 -23.29 -13.90 -8.11
CA THR A 847 -22.19 -14.71 -8.63
C THR A 847 -21.17 -15.02 -7.54
N ARG A 848 -20.73 -16.28 -7.45
CA ARG A 848 -19.67 -16.68 -6.51
C ARG A 848 -18.33 -16.03 -6.90
N PRO A 849 -17.49 -15.62 -5.92
CA PRO A 849 -16.22 -14.96 -6.20
C PRO A 849 -15.12 -15.94 -6.69
N TYR A 850 -15.39 -17.25 -6.71
CA TYR A 850 -14.44 -18.28 -7.13
C TYR A 850 -15.06 -19.30 -8.09
N LYS A 851 -14.18 -20.12 -8.66
CA LYS A 851 -14.50 -21.20 -9.57
C LYS A 851 -14.65 -22.51 -8.79
N ILE A 852 -15.65 -23.33 -9.12
CA ILE A 852 -15.95 -24.60 -8.43
C ILE A 852 -15.41 -25.78 -9.25
N GLU A 853 -14.56 -26.60 -8.63
CA GLU A 853 -14.09 -27.86 -9.24
C GLU A 853 -15.20 -28.91 -9.32
N ARG A 854 -15.20 -29.73 -10.39
CA ARG A 854 -16.18 -30.81 -10.53
C ARG A 854 -15.75 -31.99 -9.66
N SER A 855 -16.60 -32.39 -8.71
CA SER A 855 -16.48 -33.65 -7.99
C SER A 855 -17.42 -34.70 -8.59
N PHE A 856 -16.98 -35.96 -8.66
CA PHE A 856 -17.84 -37.10 -9.02
C PHE A 856 -18.71 -37.58 -7.86
N VAL A 857 -18.39 -37.15 -6.63
CA VAL A 857 -19.03 -37.60 -5.39
C VAL A 857 -20.09 -36.61 -4.89
N ARG A 858 -19.98 -35.32 -5.24
CA ARG A 858 -20.89 -34.26 -4.78
C ARG A 858 -21.69 -33.63 -5.93
N PRO A 859 -22.97 -33.26 -5.71
CA PRO A 859 -23.80 -32.61 -6.73
C PRO A 859 -23.21 -31.25 -7.13
N LYS A 860 -23.35 -30.87 -8.40
CA LYS A 860 -22.78 -29.64 -8.94
C LYS A 860 -23.40 -28.40 -8.28
N ALA A 861 -22.63 -27.68 -7.48
CA ALA A 861 -23.08 -26.39 -6.95
C ALA A 861 -23.36 -25.38 -8.08
N PRO A 862 -24.43 -24.56 -7.94
CA PRO A 862 -24.75 -23.53 -8.90
C PRO A 862 -23.68 -22.42 -8.92
N TYR A 863 -23.45 -21.86 -10.10
CA TYR A 863 -22.53 -20.73 -10.29
C TYR A 863 -22.97 -19.48 -9.53
N ASN A 864 -24.29 -19.27 -9.45
CA ASN A 864 -24.88 -18.25 -8.60
C ASN A 864 -25.20 -18.85 -7.23
N CYS A 865 -24.78 -18.17 -6.18
CA CYS A 865 -25.13 -18.46 -4.80
C CYS A 865 -26.46 -17.79 -4.44
N SER A 866 -27.25 -18.46 -3.59
CA SER A 866 -28.48 -17.95 -2.99
C SER A 866 -28.33 -17.77 -1.48
N GLY A 867 -27.11 -17.49 -1.01
CA GLY A 867 -26.81 -17.22 0.40
C GLY A 867 -27.25 -15.81 0.81
N ASN A 868 -27.46 -15.62 2.11
CA ASN A 868 -27.78 -14.32 2.69
C ASN A 868 -26.50 -13.52 2.97
N PHE A 869 -26.64 -12.21 3.03
CA PHE A 869 -25.57 -11.28 3.37
C PHE A 869 -25.68 -10.85 4.82
N SER A 870 -24.55 -10.83 5.51
CA SER A 870 -24.41 -10.25 6.84
C SER A 870 -23.41 -9.11 6.80
N ASN A 871 -23.73 -8.02 7.51
CA ASN A 871 -22.82 -6.90 7.69
C ASN A 871 -21.89 -7.21 8.87
N VAL A 872 -20.59 -7.32 8.59
CA VAL A 872 -19.59 -7.75 9.55
C VAL A 872 -18.35 -6.87 9.53
N PHE A 873 -17.63 -6.83 10.64
CA PHE A 873 -16.27 -6.32 10.69
C PHE A 873 -15.27 -7.45 10.42
N LEU A 874 -14.11 -7.08 9.88
CA LEU A 874 -12.99 -8.00 9.71
C LEU A 874 -12.02 -7.79 10.87
N GLY A 875 -11.72 -8.85 11.63
CA GLY A 875 -10.93 -8.77 12.84
C GLY A 875 -9.73 -9.70 12.87
N HIS A 876 -8.85 -9.45 13.85
CA HIS A 876 -7.77 -10.34 14.26
C HIS A 876 -7.68 -10.30 15.78
N ILE A 877 -7.68 -11.47 16.40
CA ILE A 877 -7.52 -11.66 17.84
C ILE A 877 -6.20 -12.38 18.04
N PHE A 878 -5.33 -11.84 18.89
CA PHE A 878 -4.03 -12.43 19.18
C PHE A 878 -3.67 -12.22 20.65
N THR A 879 -2.76 -13.05 21.16
CA THR A 879 -2.21 -12.92 22.52
C THR A 879 -0.79 -12.39 22.46
N THR A 880 -0.43 -11.54 23.42
CA THR A 880 0.92 -10.96 23.50
C THR A 880 1.27 -10.55 24.93
N ASP A 881 2.55 -10.26 25.16
CA ASP A 881 3.07 -9.71 26.40
C ASP A 881 2.82 -8.19 26.42
N LEU A 882 2.41 -7.68 27.58
CA LEU A 882 1.92 -6.31 27.74
C LEU A 882 2.53 -5.65 29.00
N LEU A 883 3.10 -4.47 28.81
CA LEU A 883 3.43 -3.52 29.88
C LEU A 883 2.29 -2.52 29.99
N LEU A 884 1.64 -2.44 31.14
CA LEU A 884 0.53 -1.54 31.42
C LEU A 884 0.95 -0.46 32.42
N LEU A 885 0.63 0.79 32.10
CA LEU A 885 0.74 1.95 32.98
C LEU A 885 -0.67 2.42 33.34
N ARG A 886 -0.99 2.49 34.63
CA ARG A 886 -2.26 3.01 35.14
C ARG A 886 -2.02 4.36 35.80
N LEU A 887 -2.63 5.40 35.23
CA LEU A 887 -2.62 6.76 35.73
C LEU A 887 -3.95 7.05 36.40
N THR A 888 -3.94 7.51 37.65
CA THR A 888 -5.15 7.95 38.35
C THR A 888 -5.22 9.48 38.35
N ILE A 889 -6.24 10.05 37.71
CA ILE A 889 -6.43 11.50 37.64
C ILE A 889 -7.60 11.96 38.51
N SER A 890 -7.44 13.10 39.15
CA SER A 890 -8.43 13.74 40.01
C SER A 890 -8.51 15.24 39.74
N ALA A 891 -9.55 15.91 40.26
CA ALA A 891 -9.67 17.36 40.13
C ALA A 891 -8.44 18.05 40.75
N PRO A 892 -7.84 19.06 40.12
CA PRO A 892 -8.40 19.93 39.06
C PRO A 892 -8.13 19.49 37.61
N VAL A 893 -7.53 18.31 37.39
CA VAL A 893 -7.41 17.72 36.04
C VAL A 893 -8.80 17.35 35.53
N ILE A 894 -9.01 17.44 34.22
CA ILE A 894 -10.27 17.07 33.56
C ILE A 894 -10.60 15.59 33.81
N THR A 895 -11.66 15.31 34.58
CA THR A 895 -12.18 13.95 34.83
C THR A 895 -13.54 13.68 34.17
N HIS A 896 -14.22 14.71 33.64
CA HIS A 896 -15.56 14.62 33.07
C HIS A 896 -15.60 14.04 31.64
N THR A 897 -15.36 12.75 31.47
CA THR A 897 -15.31 12.03 30.17
C THR A 897 -16.61 12.04 29.35
N ARG A 898 -17.74 12.44 29.95
CA ARG A 898 -19.02 12.64 29.24
C ARG A 898 -19.01 13.89 28.35
N ARG A 899 -18.14 14.87 28.61
CA ARG A 899 -17.98 16.06 27.76
C ARG A 899 -17.06 15.71 26.59
N ALA A 900 -17.54 15.80 25.35
CA ALA A 900 -16.78 15.40 24.17
C ALA A 900 -15.40 16.09 24.05
N PHE A 901 -15.32 17.38 24.41
CA PHE A 901 -14.03 18.10 24.37
C PHE A 901 -13.05 17.56 25.43
N ALA A 902 -13.53 17.26 26.64
CA ALA A 902 -12.72 16.75 27.74
C ALA A 902 -12.13 15.38 27.38
N LEU A 903 -12.98 14.50 26.84
CA LEU A 903 -12.58 13.20 26.33
C LEU A 903 -11.49 13.33 25.26
N ARG A 904 -11.67 14.22 24.27
CA ARG A 904 -10.68 14.42 23.18
C ARG A 904 -9.33 14.92 23.69
N ILE A 905 -9.31 15.82 24.68
CA ILE A 905 -8.07 16.31 25.29
C ILE A 905 -7.31 15.14 25.95
N LEU A 906 -8.01 14.30 26.71
CA LEU A 906 -7.41 13.12 27.35
C LEU A 906 -6.88 12.12 26.32
N GLU A 907 -7.68 11.80 25.29
CA GLU A 907 -7.24 10.89 24.22
C GLU A 907 -5.98 11.40 23.48
N ASP A 908 -5.90 12.70 23.17
CA ASP A 908 -4.73 13.28 22.48
C ASP A 908 -3.47 13.25 23.37
N ALA A 909 -3.63 13.49 24.68
CA ALA A 909 -2.56 13.30 25.65
C ALA A 909 -2.11 11.84 25.70
N LEU A 910 -3.05 10.89 25.79
CA LEU A 910 -2.77 9.46 25.84
C LEU A 910 -2.12 8.92 24.57
N TYR A 911 -2.56 9.35 23.38
CA TYR A 911 -1.88 9.03 22.12
C TYR A 911 -0.43 9.52 22.12
N SER A 912 -0.20 10.73 22.64
CA SER A 912 1.13 11.32 22.69
C SER A 912 2.06 10.59 23.65
N ILE A 913 1.57 10.18 24.83
CA ILE A 913 2.32 9.37 25.78
C ILE A 913 2.55 7.96 25.23
N ALA A 914 1.55 7.32 24.63
CA ALA A 914 1.67 5.98 24.06
C ALA A 914 2.75 5.93 22.96
N GLU A 915 2.74 6.90 22.04
CA GLU A 915 3.77 7.03 21.01
C GLU A 915 5.14 7.42 21.58
N GLY A 916 5.17 8.26 22.62
CA GLY A 916 6.39 8.57 23.37
C GLY A 916 6.99 7.33 24.00
N LEU A 917 6.17 6.51 24.67
CA LEU A 917 6.54 5.25 25.31
C LEU A 917 7.10 4.26 24.30
N ARG A 918 6.42 4.11 23.16
CA ARG A 918 6.89 3.28 22.03
C ARG A 918 8.28 3.71 21.56
N LEU A 919 8.49 5.01 21.36
CA LEU A 919 9.77 5.54 20.88
C LEU A 919 10.88 5.46 21.93
N ALA A 920 10.60 5.79 23.19
CA ALA A 920 11.57 5.71 24.28
C ALA A 920 11.97 4.26 24.57
N ALA A 921 10.99 3.36 24.71
CA ALA A 921 11.25 1.94 24.95
C ALA A 921 12.05 1.31 23.80
N SER A 922 11.69 1.58 22.53
CA SER A 922 12.44 1.05 21.39
C SER A 922 13.88 1.60 21.29
N ARG A 923 14.15 2.82 21.78
CA ARG A 923 15.48 3.44 21.76
C ARG A 923 16.31 3.14 23.01
N HIS A 924 15.71 2.60 24.06
CA HIS A 924 16.40 2.30 25.30
C HIS A 924 17.57 1.35 25.03
N PRO A 925 18.78 1.58 25.58
CA PRO A 925 19.98 0.81 25.23
C PRO A 925 19.81 -0.70 25.37
N GLN A 926 19.06 -1.13 26.40
CA GLN A 926 18.82 -2.55 26.71
C GLN A 926 17.78 -3.23 25.79
N LEU A 927 17.08 -2.45 24.97
CA LEU A 927 16.08 -2.92 24.00
C LEU A 927 16.61 -2.77 22.57
N ASP A 928 17.01 -1.55 22.18
CA ASP A 928 17.47 -1.15 20.84
C ASP A 928 16.72 -1.83 19.67
N LEU A 929 15.40 -1.58 19.62
CA LEU A 929 14.49 -2.20 18.66
C LEU A 929 14.05 -1.21 17.57
N ASP A 930 13.60 -1.74 16.43
CA ASP A 930 12.76 -0.95 15.53
C ASP A 930 11.46 -0.59 16.29
N PRO A 931 11.01 0.69 16.31
CA PRO A 931 9.72 1.03 16.89
C PRO A 931 8.55 0.20 16.34
N ALA A 932 8.67 -0.38 15.15
CA ALA A 932 7.69 -1.31 14.58
C ALA A 932 7.48 -2.60 15.39
N GLU A 933 8.46 -3.03 16.18
CA GLU A 933 8.39 -4.23 17.03
C GLU A 933 7.47 -4.03 18.26
N PHE A 934 7.21 -2.77 18.61
CA PHE A 934 6.25 -2.40 19.63
C PHE A 934 4.96 -1.85 19.02
N GLY A 935 3.84 -2.32 19.55
CA GLY A 935 2.58 -1.61 19.49
C GLY A 935 2.30 -0.90 20.80
N SER A 936 1.52 0.17 20.74
CA SER A 936 1.12 0.94 21.91
C SER A 936 -0.32 1.38 21.77
N GLY A 937 -1.05 1.48 22.88
CA GLY A 937 -2.42 1.95 22.90
C GLY A 937 -2.84 2.46 24.26
N PHE A 938 -4.11 2.79 24.41
CA PHE A 938 -4.67 3.22 25.69
C PHE A 938 -6.13 2.79 25.83
N ARG A 939 -6.61 2.76 27.07
CA ARG A 939 -8.04 2.64 27.39
C ARG A 939 -8.37 3.51 28.61
N ILE A 940 -9.56 4.09 28.61
CA ILE A 940 -10.08 4.85 29.76
C ILE A 940 -10.92 3.89 30.58
N VAL A 941 -10.54 3.69 31.84
CA VAL A 941 -11.22 2.76 32.75
C VAL A 941 -12.23 3.54 33.60
N PRO A 942 -13.54 3.24 33.47
CA PRO A 942 -14.57 3.91 34.24
C PRO A 942 -14.48 3.52 35.72
N ASN A 943 -14.49 4.51 36.61
CA ASN A 943 -14.50 4.27 38.06
C ASN A 943 -15.94 4.13 38.55
N THR A 944 -16.26 3.02 39.22
CA THR A 944 -17.63 2.68 39.68
C THR A 944 -18.05 3.35 40.99
N GLY A 945 -17.26 4.28 41.56
CA GLY A 945 -17.62 4.90 42.84
C GLY A 945 -16.91 6.19 43.26
N GLY A 946 -16.21 6.91 42.38
CA GLY A 946 -15.45 8.13 42.73
C GLY A 946 -15.41 9.20 41.63
N ASN A 947 -14.89 10.39 41.95
CA ASN A 947 -14.63 11.47 40.99
C ASN A 947 -13.34 11.24 40.17
N ASP A 948 -12.53 10.26 40.57
CA ASP A 948 -11.25 9.96 39.95
C ASP A 948 -11.44 9.05 38.73
N VAL A 949 -10.62 9.25 37.71
CA VAL A 949 -10.63 8.46 36.47
C VAL A 949 -9.30 7.75 36.31
N ASN A 950 -9.35 6.46 35.94
CA ASN A 950 -8.16 5.68 35.65
C ASN A 950 -7.92 5.66 34.13
N LEU A 951 -6.68 5.93 33.73
CA LEU A 951 -6.23 5.90 32.35
C LEU A 951 -5.15 4.83 32.23
N ASP A 952 -5.42 3.80 31.43
CA ASP A 952 -4.44 2.74 31.16
C ASP A 952 -3.75 3.05 29.83
N ILE A 953 -2.42 3.07 29.82
CA ILE A 953 -1.58 3.10 28.62
C ILE A 953 -0.86 1.77 28.57
N TYR A 954 -0.80 1.14 27.41
CA TYR A 954 -0.15 -0.15 27.27
C TYR A 954 0.82 -0.19 26.11
N LEU A 955 1.93 -0.90 26.30
CA LEU A 955 2.96 -1.23 25.32
C LEU A 955 2.98 -2.75 25.17
N TYR A 956 2.99 -3.24 23.94
CA TYR A 956 2.90 -4.67 23.65
C TYR A 956 3.81 -5.08 22.50
N ASP A 957 4.19 -6.35 22.46
CA ASP A 957 4.99 -6.90 21.37
C ASP A 957 4.09 -7.17 20.16
N THR A 958 4.49 -6.73 18.96
CA THR A 958 3.69 -6.93 17.74
C THR A 958 3.71 -8.38 17.22
N LEU A 959 4.59 -9.22 17.76
CA LEU A 959 4.63 -10.64 17.41
C LEU A 959 3.63 -11.43 18.26
N SER A 960 2.77 -12.23 17.62
CA SER A 960 1.87 -13.16 18.30
C SER A 960 2.66 -14.07 19.25
N GLY A 961 2.18 -14.19 20.49
CA GLY A 961 2.81 -14.96 21.57
C GLY A 961 3.92 -14.23 22.34
N GLY A 962 4.19 -12.96 22.02
CA GLY A 962 5.13 -12.09 22.74
C GLY A 962 6.61 -12.46 22.55
N ALA A 963 7.44 -11.47 22.23
CA ALA A 963 8.90 -11.61 22.16
C ALA A 963 9.58 -11.44 23.54
N GLY A 964 8.85 -10.94 24.53
CA GLY A 964 9.34 -10.56 25.85
C GLY A 964 9.91 -9.12 25.90
N TYR A 965 9.66 -8.28 24.89
CA TYR A 965 10.20 -6.92 24.88
C TYR A 965 9.42 -6.01 25.82
N ALA A 966 8.09 -6.13 25.88
CA ALA A 966 7.25 -5.37 26.79
C ALA A 966 7.59 -5.67 28.27
N GLU A 967 7.81 -6.94 28.60
CA GLU A 967 8.28 -7.36 29.93
C GLU A 967 9.63 -6.72 30.28
N LEU A 968 10.58 -6.76 29.35
CA LEU A 968 11.89 -6.15 29.55
C LEU A 968 11.81 -4.63 29.68
N ALA A 969 10.92 -3.96 28.93
CA ALA A 969 10.67 -2.53 29.08
C ALA A 969 10.17 -2.20 30.50
N GLY A 970 9.36 -3.07 31.11
CA GLY A 970 8.96 -2.94 32.51
C GLY A 970 10.13 -2.94 33.50
N THR A 971 11.21 -3.67 33.21
CA THR A 971 12.42 -3.70 34.06
C THR A 971 13.13 -2.35 34.09
N TYR A 972 13.13 -1.62 32.96
CA TYR A 972 13.81 -0.33 32.80
C TYR A 972 12.83 0.85 32.77
N LEU A 973 11.64 0.66 33.34
CA LEU A 973 10.53 1.59 33.16
C LEU A 973 10.86 3.02 33.63
N ASN A 974 11.57 3.17 34.75
CA ASN A 974 11.94 4.50 35.28
C ASN A 974 12.79 5.31 34.30
N GLU A 975 13.80 4.68 33.69
CA GLU A 975 14.66 5.31 32.68
C GLU A 975 13.84 5.65 31.43
N ILE A 976 13.01 4.70 30.99
CA ILE A 976 12.13 4.90 29.82
C ILE A 976 11.15 6.06 30.06
N LEU A 977 10.50 6.15 31.22
CA LEU A 977 9.56 7.24 31.52
C LEU A 977 10.24 8.61 31.54
N GLN A 978 11.46 8.69 32.05
CA GLN A 978 12.24 9.92 31.99
C GLN A 978 12.58 10.31 30.54
N ASP A 979 12.91 9.34 29.70
CA ASP A 979 13.14 9.56 28.27
C ASP A 979 11.84 9.97 27.55
N VAL A 980 10.69 9.40 27.92
CA VAL A 980 9.37 9.82 27.40
C VAL A 980 9.12 11.28 27.75
N LEU A 981 9.30 11.66 29.01
CA LEU A 981 9.09 13.03 29.46
C LEU A 981 10.02 14.00 28.73
N THR A 982 11.30 13.66 28.61
CA THR A 982 12.30 14.43 27.85
C THR A 982 11.88 14.59 26.38
N LEU A 983 11.41 13.52 25.73
CA LEU A 983 10.93 13.56 24.34
C LEU A 983 9.71 14.48 24.16
N LEU A 984 8.83 14.55 25.17
CA LEU A 984 7.62 15.35 25.13
C LEU A 984 7.92 16.84 25.40
N GLU A 985 8.74 17.13 26.41
CA GLU A 985 9.12 18.48 26.83
C GLU A 985 10.13 19.13 25.89
N GLU A 986 11.12 18.36 25.43
CA GLU A 986 12.21 18.84 24.58
C GLU A 986 12.01 18.43 23.13
N CYS A 987 11.91 19.43 22.24
CA CYS A 987 11.93 19.20 20.80
C CYS A 987 13.15 19.90 20.19
N PRO A 988 14.09 19.15 19.56
CA PRO A 988 15.25 19.75 18.89
C PRO A 988 14.85 20.79 17.82
N SER A 989 13.70 20.57 17.18
CA SER A 989 13.14 21.44 16.14
C SER A 989 12.18 22.50 16.69
N LYS A 990 12.00 22.59 18.02
CA LYS A 990 11.12 23.55 18.71
C LYS A 990 9.70 23.64 18.11
N CYS A 991 9.08 22.49 17.84
CA CYS A 991 7.73 22.46 17.30
C CYS A 991 6.66 22.70 18.38
N ASP A 992 5.50 23.22 17.98
CA ASP A 992 4.40 23.53 18.90
C ASP A 992 3.69 22.26 19.39
N GLN A 993 3.33 21.34 18.48
CA GLN A 993 2.57 20.12 18.80
C GLN A 993 3.41 18.84 18.67
N SER A 994 3.81 18.48 17.45
CA SER A 994 4.62 17.29 17.17
C SER A 994 5.33 17.41 15.81
N CYS A 995 6.51 16.81 15.67
CA CYS A 995 7.29 16.81 14.43
C CYS A 995 8.12 15.52 14.29
N GLN A 996 8.82 15.32 13.17
CA GLN A 996 9.64 14.12 12.93
C GLN A 996 10.87 14.02 13.84
N SER A 997 11.24 15.11 14.53
CA SER A 997 12.35 15.12 15.49
C SER A 997 11.93 14.72 16.91
N CYS A 998 10.63 14.62 17.20
CA CYS A 998 10.11 14.19 18.50
C CYS A 998 9.23 12.95 18.37
N LEU A 999 7.91 13.13 18.21
CA LEU A 999 6.91 12.06 18.25
C LEU A 999 6.52 11.46 16.89
N ARG A 1000 6.63 12.20 15.80
CA ARG A 1000 6.14 11.72 14.49
C ARG A 1000 7.18 10.77 13.87
N HIS A 1001 6.73 9.70 13.24
CA HIS A 1001 7.57 8.77 12.48
C HIS A 1001 6.81 8.15 11.30
N PHE A 1002 7.40 7.12 10.66
CA PHE A 1002 6.85 6.50 9.45
C PHE A 1002 5.53 5.75 9.71
N PHE A 1003 5.32 5.18 10.90
CA PHE A 1003 4.16 4.30 11.17
C PHE A 1003 2.95 5.03 11.78
N ASN A 1004 3.14 6.17 12.45
CA ASN A 1004 2.06 6.92 13.08
C ASN A 1004 1.49 8.07 12.21
N GLN A 1005 1.59 7.95 10.88
CA GLN A 1005 1.17 9.03 9.97
C GLN A 1005 -0.32 9.40 10.09
N HIS A 1006 -1.15 8.41 10.44
CA HIS A 1006 -2.58 8.55 10.62
C HIS A 1006 -2.94 9.27 11.95
N LEU A 1007 -2.05 9.28 12.94
CA LEU A 1007 -2.25 9.92 14.25
C LEU A 1007 -1.74 11.37 14.29
N ARG A 1008 -1.12 11.89 13.21
CA ARG A 1008 -0.41 13.19 13.24
C ARG A 1008 -1.23 14.38 13.75
N ASN A 1009 -2.53 14.39 13.50
CA ASN A 1009 -3.44 15.47 13.94
C ASN A 1009 -3.89 15.31 15.40
N ARG A 1010 -3.59 14.18 16.03
CA ARG A 1010 -3.93 13.83 17.42
C ARG A 1010 -2.73 13.96 18.37
N LEU A 1011 -1.50 14.01 17.84
CA LEU A 1011 -0.27 14.07 18.64
C LEU A 1011 0.07 15.49 19.11
N ASP A 1012 0.08 15.68 20.42
CA ASP A 1012 0.31 16.93 21.14
C ASP A 1012 1.27 16.69 22.31
N ARG A 1013 2.56 16.98 22.09
CA ARG A 1013 3.62 16.71 23.06
C ARG A 1013 3.43 17.45 24.39
N SER A 1014 2.86 18.65 24.34
CA SER A 1014 2.69 19.50 25.51
C SER A 1014 1.59 18.96 26.43
N LEU A 1015 0.51 18.41 25.86
CA LEU A 1015 -0.51 17.70 26.63
C LEU A 1015 0.04 16.40 27.21
N GLY A 1016 0.78 15.63 26.42
CA GLY A 1016 1.40 14.38 26.90
C GLY A 1016 2.35 14.63 28.06
N ALA A 1017 3.23 15.64 27.96
CA ALA A 1017 4.16 16.02 29.01
C ALA A 1017 3.43 16.41 30.30
N ALA A 1018 2.39 17.25 30.20
CA ALA A 1018 1.64 17.71 31.35
C ALA A 1018 0.89 16.56 32.06
N LEU A 1019 0.31 15.62 31.30
CA LEU A 1019 -0.38 14.47 31.89
C LEU A 1019 0.60 13.47 32.53
N LEU A 1020 1.71 13.16 31.85
CA LEU A 1020 2.73 12.26 32.39
C LEU A 1020 3.43 12.86 33.61
N GLY A 1021 3.78 14.15 33.56
CA GLY A 1021 4.38 14.88 34.68
C GLY A 1021 3.46 14.90 35.91
N TYR A 1022 2.15 15.12 35.72
CA TYR A 1022 1.17 14.99 36.80
C TYR A 1022 1.13 13.56 37.35
N ALA A 1023 1.14 12.54 36.49
CA ALA A 1023 1.11 11.15 36.94
C ALA A 1023 2.35 10.77 37.78
N MET A 1024 3.52 11.30 37.44
CA MET A 1024 4.77 11.03 38.15
C MET A 1024 4.88 11.80 39.46
N ASN A 1025 4.47 13.08 39.48
CA ASN A 1025 4.77 14.01 40.59
C ASN A 1025 3.54 14.47 41.39
N GLY A 1026 2.32 14.07 41.01
CA GLY A 1026 1.07 14.47 41.66
C GLY A 1026 0.66 15.95 41.48
N GLU A 1027 1.48 16.77 40.83
CA GLU A 1027 1.27 18.21 40.67
C GLU A 1027 0.94 18.60 39.22
N ILE A 1028 -0.06 19.48 39.03
CA ILE A 1028 -0.43 20.04 37.72
C ILE A 1028 -0.30 21.57 37.75
N ILE A 1029 0.26 22.14 36.69
CA ILE A 1029 0.35 23.60 36.52
C ILE A 1029 -1.05 24.15 36.22
N LEU A 1030 -1.58 24.96 37.13
CA LEU A 1030 -2.91 25.59 36.99
C LEU A 1030 -2.90 26.83 36.09
N GLU A 1031 -1.80 27.58 36.13
CA GLU A 1031 -1.63 28.83 35.40
C GLU A 1031 -0.16 28.98 34.98
N ARG A 1032 0.07 29.34 33.71
CA ARG A 1032 1.40 29.65 33.17
C ARG A 1032 1.71 31.14 33.38
N ASP A 1033 2.98 31.51 33.32
CA ASP A 1033 3.36 32.92 33.38
C ASP A 1033 2.70 33.75 32.25
N ALA A 1034 2.45 35.03 32.51
CA ALA A 1034 1.78 35.92 31.56
C ALA A 1034 2.55 36.02 30.22
N ASP A 1035 3.89 35.99 30.25
CA ASP A 1035 4.70 36.08 29.04
C ASP A 1035 4.50 34.85 28.13
N ASP A 1036 4.36 33.66 28.72
CA ASP A 1036 4.07 32.41 28.00
C ASP A 1036 2.65 32.42 27.43
N GLN A 1037 1.66 32.87 28.20
CA GLN A 1037 0.29 33.02 27.71
C GLN A 1037 0.21 34.03 26.56
N ALA A 1038 0.96 35.14 26.63
CA ALA A 1038 1.03 36.14 25.57
C ALA A 1038 1.65 35.59 24.28
N ASN A 1039 2.63 34.69 24.40
CA ASN A 1039 3.22 33.98 23.27
C ASN A 1039 2.22 33.04 22.59
N GLU A 1040 1.41 32.31 23.34
CA GLU A 1040 0.33 31.46 22.79
C GLU A 1040 -0.75 32.29 22.09
N LEU A 1041 -1.10 33.45 22.64
CA LEU A 1041 -2.11 34.36 22.08
C LEU A 1041 -1.62 35.18 20.87
N ARG A 1042 -0.34 35.07 20.49
CA ARG A 1042 0.27 35.90 19.44
C ARG A 1042 -0.45 35.83 18.10
N GLN A 1043 -0.94 34.65 17.71
CA GLN A 1043 -1.69 34.50 16.45
C GLN A 1043 -3.08 35.14 16.54
N LEU A 1044 -3.78 34.96 17.66
CA LEU A 1044 -5.09 35.58 17.90
C LEU A 1044 -4.98 37.11 17.89
N LYS A 1045 -3.97 37.65 18.58
CA LYS A 1045 -3.66 39.08 18.59
C LYS A 1045 -3.53 39.65 17.17
N ARG A 1046 -2.73 39.00 16.32
CA ARG A 1046 -2.53 39.45 14.94
C ARG A 1046 -3.81 39.49 14.12
N LEU A 1047 -4.72 38.53 14.32
CA LEU A 1047 -6.03 38.54 13.65
C LEU A 1047 -6.90 39.70 14.12
N LEU A 1048 -6.93 39.96 15.43
CA LEU A 1048 -7.70 41.07 16.01
C LEU A 1048 -7.13 42.44 15.58
N GLU A 1049 -5.81 42.59 15.53
CA GLU A 1049 -5.16 43.81 15.02
C GLU A 1049 -5.49 44.05 13.55
N PHE A 1050 -5.56 42.97 12.75
CA PHE A 1050 -5.97 43.06 11.35
C PHE A 1050 -7.42 43.54 11.17
N ASP A 1051 -8.30 43.17 12.10
CA ASP A 1051 -9.69 43.63 12.16
C ASP A 1051 -9.84 45.07 12.73
N GLY A 1052 -8.72 45.72 13.11
CA GLY A 1052 -8.69 47.13 13.54
C GLY A 1052 -8.81 47.36 15.04
N TYR A 1053 -8.78 46.29 15.86
CA TYR A 1053 -8.77 46.42 17.31
C TYR A 1053 -7.39 46.79 17.85
N LYS A 1054 -7.34 47.52 18.96
CA LYS A 1054 -6.08 47.85 19.63
C LYS A 1054 -5.73 46.75 20.65
N CYS A 1055 -4.62 46.07 20.44
CA CYS A 1055 -4.18 44.94 21.27
C CYS A 1055 -2.89 45.28 22.03
N THR A 1056 -2.90 45.15 23.36
CA THR A 1056 -1.74 45.39 24.24
C THR A 1056 -1.42 44.16 25.07
N ASN A 1057 -0.13 43.79 25.17
CA ASN A 1057 0.33 42.70 26.03
C ASN A 1057 0.83 43.26 27.37
N ASP A 1058 0.97 42.39 28.35
CA ASP A 1058 1.69 42.61 29.62
C ASP A 1058 1.17 43.82 30.41
N VAL A 1059 -0.14 44.01 30.38
CA VAL A 1059 -0.81 45.11 31.11
C VAL A 1059 -0.96 44.70 32.56
N ASP A 1060 -0.37 45.45 33.48
CA ASP A 1060 -0.56 45.24 34.92
C ASP A 1060 -1.77 46.04 35.42
N ILE A 1061 -2.75 45.34 35.99
CA ILE A 1061 -3.89 45.95 36.67
C ILE A 1061 -3.98 45.38 38.08
N ASN A 1062 -3.79 46.23 39.09
CA ASN A 1062 -3.84 45.87 40.51
C ASN A 1062 -2.87 44.73 40.90
N GLY A 1063 -1.69 44.64 40.26
CA GLY A 1063 -0.69 43.60 40.51
C GLY A 1063 -0.97 42.28 39.76
N ILE A 1064 -1.97 42.25 38.88
CA ILE A 1064 -2.28 41.12 38.00
C ILE A 1064 -1.76 41.48 36.60
N LYS A 1065 -0.75 40.74 36.13
CA LYS A 1065 -0.27 40.85 34.75
C LYS A 1065 -1.24 40.17 33.80
N ILE A 1066 -1.71 40.91 32.80
CA ILE A 1066 -2.66 40.45 31.80
C ILE A 1066 -1.92 40.16 30.49
N PRO A 1067 -1.99 38.94 29.94
CA PRO A 1067 -1.20 38.56 28.77
C PRO A 1067 -1.67 39.23 27.47
N LEU A 1068 -2.98 39.50 27.35
CA LEU A 1068 -3.54 40.26 26.23
C LEU A 1068 -4.76 41.07 26.66
N VAL A 1069 -4.77 42.36 26.34
CA VAL A 1069 -5.92 43.25 26.43
C VAL A 1069 -6.30 43.72 25.04
N VAL A 1070 -7.57 43.59 24.70
CA VAL A 1070 -8.14 44.02 23.41
C VAL A 1070 -9.12 45.15 23.67
N GLU A 1071 -8.93 46.30 23.01
CA GLU A 1071 -9.72 47.51 23.22
C GLU A 1071 -10.55 47.85 21.97
N SER A 1072 -11.85 48.12 22.19
CA SER A 1072 -12.82 48.76 21.29
C SER A 1072 -13.11 50.20 21.79
N SER A 1073 -13.91 50.98 21.06
CA SER A 1073 -14.28 52.35 21.47
C SER A 1073 -15.10 52.40 22.76
N GLU A 1074 -15.79 51.32 23.11
CA GLU A 1074 -16.69 51.23 24.27
C GLU A 1074 -16.29 50.17 25.30
N MET A 1075 -15.54 49.13 24.89
CA MET A 1075 -15.28 47.93 25.72
C MET A 1075 -13.81 47.51 25.72
N ARG A 1076 -13.35 46.92 26.83
CA ARG A 1076 -12.05 46.24 26.96
C ARG A 1076 -12.23 44.78 27.31
N VAL A 1077 -11.46 43.90 26.69
CA VAL A 1077 -11.47 42.46 26.99
C VAL A 1077 -10.07 42.01 27.38
N ALA A 1078 -9.91 41.55 28.62
CA ALA A 1078 -8.72 40.83 29.07
C ALA A 1078 -8.85 39.36 28.67
N VAL A 1079 -7.88 38.89 27.89
CA VAL A 1079 -7.82 37.54 27.36
C VAL A 1079 -6.65 36.80 28.01
N GLY A 1080 -6.92 35.64 28.59
CA GLY A 1080 -5.91 34.73 29.13
C GLY A 1080 -6.08 33.31 28.62
N VAL A 1081 -5.12 32.45 28.95
CA VAL A 1081 -5.09 31.05 28.52
C VAL A 1081 -4.94 30.13 29.71
N GLN A 1082 -5.83 29.16 29.81
CA GLN A 1082 -5.75 28.09 30.79
C GLN A 1082 -5.11 26.84 30.15
N PRO A 1083 -4.24 26.10 30.87
CA PRO A 1083 -3.63 24.88 30.36
C PRO A 1083 -4.68 23.83 29.96
N GLY A 1084 -4.38 23.08 28.90
CA GLY A 1084 -5.33 22.19 28.23
C GLY A 1084 -5.99 21.14 29.14
N LEU A 1085 -5.24 20.54 30.06
CA LEU A 1085 -5.69 19.46 30.95
C LEU A 1085 -6.45 19.94 32.20
N VAL A 1086 -6.47 21.24 32.49
CA VAL A 1086 -7.14 21.77 33.67
C VAL A 1086 -8.62 21.99 33.34
N ASP A 1087 -9.52 21.56 34.23
CA ASP A 1087 -10.96 21.71 33.99
C ASP A 1087 -11.31 23.21 33.83
N PRO A 1088 -12.00 23.62 32.74
CA PRO A 1088 -12.41 25.02 32.54
C PRO A 1088 -13.26 25.60 33.68
N ASP A 1089 -13.95 24.75 34.44
CA ASP A 1089 -14.77 25.17 35.58
C ASP A 1089 -13.91 25.48 36.83
N THR A 1090 -12.60 25.19 36.81
CA THR A 1090 -11.66 25.48 37.91
C THR A 1090 -11.58 26.98 38.22
N ALA A 1091 -11.69 27.36 39.50
CA ALA A 1091 -11.86 28.74 39.93
C ALA A 1091 -10.56 29.58 40.05
N ASP A 1092 -9.38 28.96 40.00
CA ASP A 1092 -8.13 29.56 40.50
C ASP A 1092 -7.23 30.23 39.45
N HIS A 1093 -7.80 31.01 38.53
CA HIS A 1093 -7.00 31.80 37.57
C HIS A 1093 -6.90 33.27 38.01
N SER A 1094 -5.70 33.86 37.97
CA SER A 1094 -5.42 35.25 38.34
C SER A 1094 -6.38 36.28 37.71
N LEU A 1095 -6.70 36.14 36.41
CA LEU A 1095 -7.60 37.07 35.70
C LEU A 1095 -9.04 37.05 36.23
N ARG A 1096 -9.50 35.97 36.87
CA ARG A 1096 -10.83 35.93 37.51
C ARG A 1096 -10.90 36.82 38.76
N LYS A 1097 -9.74 37.22 39.31
CA LYS A 1097 -9.60 38.09 40.49
C LYS A 1097 -9.63 39.58 40.11
N LEU A 1098 -9.66 39.92 38.81
CA LEU A 1098 -9.84 41.30 38.35
C LEU A 1098 -11.20 41.85 38.79
N PRO A 1099 -11.29 43.13 39.20
CA PRO A 1099 -12.55 43.75 39.58
C PRO A 1099 -13.53 43.72 38.39
N LYS A 1100 -14.79 43.39 38.67
CA LYS A 1100 -15.87 43.46 37.68
C LYS A 1100 -16.18 44.94 37.41
N ASP A 1101 -15.44 45.55 36.50
CA ASP A 1101 -15.70 46.88 35.95
C ASP A 1101 -16.74 46.77 34.82
N GLU A 1102 -17.63 47.76 34.66
CA GLU A 1102 -18.68 47.75 33.63
C GLU A 1102 -18.09 47.73 32.21
N ASN A 1103 -16.85 48.22 32.04
CA ASN A 1103 -16.18 48.34 30.74
C ASN A 1103 -15.05 47.30 30.51
N MET A 1104 -14.85 46.34 31.43
CA MET A 1104 -13.76 45.35 31.31
C MET A 1104 -14.25 43.91 31.50
N LEU A 1105 -14.26 43.14 30.42
CA LEU A 1105 -14.64 41.72 30.41
C LEU A 1105 -13.40 40.82 30.48
N VAL A 1106 -13.53 39.67 31.14
CA VAL A 1106 -12.48 38.64 31.20
C VAL A 1106 -12.90 37.43 30.37
N ARG A 1107 -11.99 36.94 29.53
CA ARG A 1107 -12.14 35.70 28.78
C ARG A 1107 -10.93 34.81 28.92
N LEU A 1108 -11.17 33.56 29.29
CA LEU A 1108 -10.17 32.53 29.39
C LEU A 1108 -10.42 31.50 28.29
N PHE A 1109 -9.40 31.22 27.50
CA PHE A 1109 -9.43 30.15 26.51
C PHE A 1109 -8.64 28.96 27.01
N ASN A 1110 -9.14 27.76 26.76
CA ASN A 1110 -8.35 26.55 26.97
C ASN A 1110 -7.31 26.44 25.83
N SER A 1111 -6.03 26.22 26.19
CA SER A 1111 -4.91 26.23 25.23
C SER A 1111 -5.08 25.22 24.09
N TYR A 1112 -5.67 24.04 24.38
CA TYR A 1112 -5.95 23.01 23.38
C TYR A 1112 -6.90 23.51 22.28
N ILE A 1113 -7.96 24.21 22.69
CA ILE A 1113 -8.98 24.74 21.76
C ILE A 1113 -8.41 25.91 20.96
N LEU A 1114 -7.66 26.80 21.62
CA LEU A 1114 -7.04 27.96 20.98
C LEU A 1114 -6.14 27.55 19.80
N GLN A 1115 -5.35 26.49 19.96
CA GLN A 1115 -4.43 26.02 18.91
C GLN A 1115 -5.14 25.32 17.74
N ARG A 1116 -6.28 24.66 17.99
CA ARG A 1116 -7.00 23.85 16.99
C ARG A 1116 -8.15 24.60 16.30
N ASN A 1117 -8.71 25.63 16.93
CA ASN A 1117 -9.84 26.41 16.41
C ASN A 1117 -9.67 27.92 16.68
N LEU A 1118 -8.58 28.48 16.17
CA LEU A 1118 -8.28 29.90 16.25
C LEU A 1118 -9.41 30.80 15.68
N PRO A 1119 -10.07 30.47 14.55
CA PRO A 1119 -11.14 31.30 14.00
C PRO A 1119 -12.35 31.45 14.94
N ASP A 1120 -12.75 30.38 15.64
CA ASP A 1120 -13.84 30.45 16.62
C ASP A 1120 -13.47 31.29 17.84
N MET A 1121 -12.22 31.18 18.33
CA MET A 1121 -11.74 32.02 19.45
C MET A 1121 -11.73 33.49 19.06
N HIS A 1122 -11.31 33.79 17.84
CA HIS A 1122 -11.37 35.13 17.26
C HIS A 1122 -12.80 35.68 17.20
N GLN A 1123 -13.76 34.89 16.70
CA GLN A 1123 -15.17 35.29 16.65
C GLN A 1123 -15.76 35.53 18.05
N LYS A 1124 -15.38 34.72 19.04
CA LYS A 1124 -15.82 34.87 20.44
C LYS A 1124 -15.34 36.18 21.06
N ILE A 1125 -14.12 36.63 20.78
CA ILE A 1125 -13.64 37.94 21.25
C ILE A 1125 -14.39 39.07 20.54
N ARG A 1126 -14.59 38.96 19.23
CA ARG A 1126 -15.35 39.96 18.45
C ARG A 1126 -16.79 40.11 18.89
N ALA A 1127 -17.44 39.03 19.35
CA ALA A 1127 -18.82 39.10 19.84
C ALA A 1127 -18.95 39.88 21.17
N LEU A 1128 -17.84 40.22 21.83
CA LEU A 1128 -17.79 40.91 23.13
C LEU A 1128 -17.29 42.37 23.02
N LEU A 1129 -16.78 42.75 21.84
CA LEU A 1129 -16.19 44.05 21.52
C LEU A 1129 -17.12 44.83 20.59
#